data_AF-A0A934AH85-F1
#
_entry.id   AF-A0A934AH85-F1
#
_cell.length_a   1.000
_cell.length_b   1.000
_cell.length_c   1.000
_cell.angle_alpha   90.00
_cell.angle_beta   90.00
_cell.angle_gamma   90.00
#
_symmetry.space_group_name_H-M   'P 1'
#
loop_
_entity.id
_entity.type
_entity.pdbx_description
1 polymer ?
#
loop_
_entity_poly.entity_id
_entity_poly.type
_entity_poly.pdbx_seq_one_letter_code
_entity_poly.pdbx_strand_id
1 'polypeptide(L)'
;MRRGVLLVEFVTSDLFPGLFEDSLPFFKGFLNRHGVPNRWLRFALGADNPFRHGRDEVTLSEPEFRGLVRAAKELRAGAAFFTHPLFRRQRLLLAGKVPGLETAVWTGGLLLARDLMARLGLPLGPEGFHHEDVLTDPEAAADYRWEPGNAAASAPGHDVVYLYTGSDCAYRRPVAGNPCYAGVSLPPSAHAFGCAFCGDRQDRPAPGPTVSAAWIEKQIRDLTAGRRPGQRPAALVLPDVGDAELLAKTMASMRRRGMGKTPLLMGVRLDRLLRVRPALEDLLAGMSKGESIHCVTVGAENFAADELRRFNKGFEPLTVVRGINLLKELEASQGGRFLYSGYKPLAVILLTPWTRPCDLAYNLRLIRHFKLEDEAGNLFSSRLRLHPELPITSLAAKDGLLGRTPDRALAMARRRLERSERGWRFKDPRMEPVNSLAGRLERSPSLAGDRLYEDIQKGLAWTERDKGQLTDILLASARLADSSPKPIPAEKLFESSLAAWRAGPAPLLPGKRLGLELLGPAEYVERCLALVHQGPRAALSLEGLPPAAELKGLARTGPGLHAKVVERGPASTLYAARDAKTLERLIRLESGPKAKQARASTISELGKLYGYPSCCVRAWLKNPWRQGGFSEWLALLTRAASPGPCPGLHLPLLVSDLAFIPCSAQCRAAEAACRSWFKALGGSLTAKALSDRVFVHSLLDRADGASFIPGSRQGRVIRYDPSSVTGTEGGVAAWLRKGDRLEQDCGQVSVFRGEKALRRWVAEAAVWDRQAMADPEFWVELAAAALRRSGPAGVRQPRLKHAHQAGQQLLLSL
;
A
#
# COMPACT_ATOMS: atom_id res chain seq x y z
N MET A 1 40.35 -15.06 -39.34
CA MET A 1 39.92 -15.15 -37.92
C MET A 1 38.57 -14.47 -37.78
N ARG A 2 37.61 -15.08 -37.08
CA ARG A 2 36.32 -14.42 -36.78
C ARG A 2 36.58 -13.18 -35.92
N ARG A 3 35.94 -12.06 -36.24
CA ARG A 3 35.98 -10.85 -35.42
C ARG A 3 35.27 -11.12 -34.09
N GLY A 4 35.76 -10.53 -33.01
CA GLY A 4 35.15 -10.72 -31.69
C GLY A 4 33.91 -9.85 -31.45
N VAL A 5 33.19 -10.14 -30.37
CA VAL A 5 31.99 -9.40 -29.94
C VAL A 5 32.17 -8.86 -28.52
N LEU A 6 32.04 -7.54 -28.36
CA LEU A 6 32.09 -6.89 -27.06
C LEU A 6 30.68 -6.66 -26.52
N LEU A 7 30.38 -7.15 -25.33
CA LEU A 7 29.14 -6.88 -24.60
C LEU A 7 29.45 -5.83 -23.52
N VAL A 8 28.67 -4.75 -23.49
CA VAL A 8 28.86 -3.64 -22.57
C VAL A 8 27.57 -3.38 -21.81
N GLU A 9 27.59 -3.65 -20.52
CA GLU A 9 26.47 -3.44 -19.62
C GLU A 9 26.70 -2.22 -18.74
N PHE A 10 25.72 -1.34 -18.69
CA PHE A 10 25.66 -0.23 -17.74
C PHE A 10 24.65 -0.55 -16.65
N VAL A 11 25.09 -0.50 -15.39
CA VAL A 11 24.25 -0.68 -14.20
C VAL A 11 24.32 0.57 -13.32
N THR A 12 23.31 0.80 -12.48
CA THR A 12 23.32 1.90 -11.52
C THR A 12 24.10 1.54 -10.25
N SER A 13 24.98 2.42 -9.79
CA SER A 13 25.79 2.21 -8.59
C SER A 13 25.04 2.49 -7.28
N ASP A 14 23.99 3.31 -7.34
CA ASP A 14 23.28 3.92 -6.21
C ASP A 14 21.80 3.50 -6.10
N LEU A 15 21.25 2.86 -7.13
CA LEU A 15 19.91 2.31 -7.14
C LEU A 15 20.01 0.79 -7.20
N PHE A 16 19.61 0.12 -6.11
CA PHE A 16 19.48 -1.33 -6.05
C PHE A 16 18.00 -1.73 -6.16
N PRO A 17 17.66 -2.77 -6.94
CA PRO A 17 18.52 -3.45 -7.91
C PRO A 17 18.64 -2.57 -9.15
N GLY A 18 19.84 -2.44 -9.73
CA GLY A 18 19.97 -1.75 -11.02
C GLY A 18 19.17 -2.44 -12.12
N LEU A 19 18.99 -1.79 -13.27
CA LEU A 19 18.59 -2.49 -14.48
C LEU A 19 19.72 -3.47 -14.84
N PHE A 20 19.51 -4.76 -14.63
CA PHE A 20 20.41 -5.80 -15.12
C PHE A 20 19.78 -6.42 -16.35
N GLU A 21 20.60 -6.68 -17.35
CA GLU A 21 20.13 -7.31 -18.57
C GLU A 21 20.27 -8.83 -18.41
N ASP A 22 19.15 -9.51 -18.15
CA ASP A 22 19.08 -10.96 -17.91
C ASP A 22 19.48 -11.79 -19.14
N SER A 23 19.46 -11.18 -20.31
CA SER A 23 19.73 -11.80 -21.60
C SER A 23 21.20 -11.95 -21.98
N LEU A 24 22.08 -11.11 -21.44
CA LEU A 24 23.51 -11.11 -21.80
C LEU A 24 24.23 -12.44 -21.50
N PRO A 25 23.99 -13.12 -20.35
CA PRO A 25 24.60 -14.43 -20.07
C PRO A 25 24.26 -15.48 -21.12
N PHE A 26 23.01 -15.51 -21.59
CA PHE A 26 22.57 -16.45 -22.62
C PHE A 26 23.21 -16.12 -23.96
N PHE A 27 23.22 -14.84 -24.32
CA PHE A 27 23.85 -14.39 -25.57
C PHE A 27 25.35 -14.70 -25.59
N LYS A 28 26.04 -14.48 -24.48
CA LYS A 28 27.45 -14.86 -24.30
C LYS A 28 27.66 -16.38 -24.44
N GLY A 29 26.78 -17.16 -23.83
CA GLY A 29 26.74 -18.62 -23.97
C GLY A 29 26.59 -19.08 -25.41
N PHE A 30 25.68 -18.45 -26.15
CA PHE A 30 25.47 -18.69 -27.58
C PHE A 30 26.72 -18.36 -28.41
N LEU A 31 27.35 -17.21 -28.17
CA LEU A 31 28.61 -16.84 -28.84
C LEU A 31 29.73 -17.86 -28.57
N ASN A 32 29.86 -18.33 -27.33
CA ASN A 32 30.83 -19.37 -26.97
C ASN A 32 30.56 -20.68 -27.72
N ARG A 33 29.30 -21.13 -27.79
CA ARG A 33 28.89 -22.34 -28.52
C ARG A 33 29.31 -22.26 -30.00
N HIS A 34 29.18 -21.09 -30.60
CA HIS A 34 29.57 -20.85 -31.99
C HIS A 34 31.04 -20.45 -32.18
N GLY A 35 31.88 -20.56 -31.15
CA GLY A 35 33.30 -20.25 -31.23
C GLY A 35 33.59 -18.80 -31.60
N VAL A 36 32.71 -17.86 -31.24
CA VAL A 36 32.90 -16.42 -31.46
C VAL A 36 33.61 -15.82 -30.24
N PRO A 37 34.84 -15.28 -30.38
CA PRO A 37 35.53 -14.63 -29.29
C PRO A 37 34.69 -13.48 -28.74
N ASN A 38 34.53 -13.41 -27.41
CA ASN A 38 33.71 -12.37 -26.79
C ASN A 38 34.25 -11.94 -25.43
N ARG A 39 33.87 -10.73 -25.00
CA ARG A 39 34.09 -10.20 -23.63
C ARG A 39 32.84 -9.47 -23.17
N TRP A 40 32.56 -9.52 -21.88
CA TRP A 40 31.46 -8.78 -21.26
C TRP A 40 32.02 -7.83 -20.20
N LEU A 41 31.90 -6.53 -20.45
CA LEU A 41 32.30 -5.46 -19.53
C LEU A 41 31.08 -4.89 -18.83
N ARG A 42 31.15 -4.70 -17.51
CA ARG A 42 30.11 -4.06 -16.71
C ARG A 42 30.62 -2.75 -16.12
N PHE A 43 29.90 -1.65 -16.31
CA PHE A 43 30.19 -0.35 -15.72
C PHE A 43 29.08 0.01 -14.72
N ALA A 44 29.45 0.36 -13.49
CA ALA A 44 28.50 0.88 -12.51
C ALA A 44 28.59 2.41 -12.46
N LEU A 45 27.48 3.09 -12.70
CA LEU A 45 27.40 4.54 -12.87
C LEU A 45 26.35 5.12 -11.91
N GLY A 46 26.57 6.33 -11.42
CA GLY A 46 25.55 7.03 -10.63
C GLY A 46 24.28 7.25 -11.46
N ALA A 47 23.11 7.24 -10.81
CA ALA A 47 21.82 7.44 -11.48
C ALA A 47 21.73 8.79 -12.23
N ASP A 48 22.57 9.76 -11.89
CA ASP A 48 22.67 11.06 -12.56
C ASP A 48 23.55 11.05 -13.82
N ASN A 49 24.28 9.96 -14.12
CA ASN A 49 25.25 9.91 -15.22
C ASN A 49 24.64 10.28 -16.59
N PRO A 50 23.46 9.75 -16.99
CA PRO A 50 22.87 10.10 -18.28
C PRO A 50 22.58 11.60 -18.43
N PHE A 51 22.40 12.30 -17.31
CA PHE A 51 21.94 13.69 -17.33
C PHE A 51 23.04 14.72 -17.56
N ARG A 52 24.32 14.35 -17.51
CA ARG A 52 25.43 15.33 -17.58
C ARG A 52 25.42 16.17 -18.87
N HIS A 53 24.75 15.71 -19.92
CA HIS A 53 24.63 16.42 -21.20
C HIS A 53 23.19 16.64 -21.67
N GLY A 54 22.20 16.44 -20.79
CA GLY A 54 20.78 16.64 -21.12
C GLY A 54 20.22 15.69 -22.18
N ARG A 55 20.78 14.48 -22.30
CA ARG A 55 20.38 13.44 -23.29
C ARG A 55 20.24 12.09 -22.60
N ASP A 56 19.47 11.17 -23.18
CA ASP A 56 19.32 9.81 -22.67
C ASP A 56 20.51 8.93 -23.13
N GLU A 57 21.74 9.39 -22.88
CA GLU A 57 22.98 8.72 -23.31
C GLU A 57 23.94 8.58 -22.12
N VAL A 58 24.61 7.44 -22.00
CA VAL A 58 25.62 7.18 -20.98
C VAL A 58 26.93 7.87 -21.34
N THR A 59 27.56 8.54 -20.37
CA THR A 59 28.90 9.12 -20.54
C THR A 59 29.90 8.42 -19.63
N LEU A 60 30.90 7.80 -20.23
CA LEU A 60 32.04 7.26 -19.48
C LEU A 60 33.04 8.38 -19.16
N SER A 61 33.71 8.29 -18.02
CA SER A 61 34.91 9.11 -17.79
C SER A 61 36.01 8.75 -18.79
N GLU A 62 36.97 9.65 -18.98
CA GLU A 62 38.06 9.43 -19.91
C GLU A 62 38.88 8.14 -19.61
N PRO A 63 39.23 7.81 -18.35
CA PRO A 63 39.87 6.52 -18.03
C PRO A 63 39.02 5.30 -18.39
N GLU A 64 37.72 5.32 -18.07
CA GLU A 64 36.78 4.23 -18.37
C GLU A 64 36.64 4.02 -19.88
N PHE A 65 36.52 5.12 -20.64
CA PHE A 65 36.42 5.08 -22.09
C PHE A 65 37.70 4.54 -22.74
N ARG A 66 38.89 4.90 -22.23
CA ARG A 66 40.15 4.29 -22.68
C ARG A 66 40.20 2.79 -22.40
N GLY A 67 39.70 2.36 -21.25
CA GLY A 67 39.54 0.94 -20.90
C GLY A 67 38.66 0.19 -21.91
N LEU A 68 37.50 0.77 -22.25
CA LEU A 68 36.58 0.24 -23.26
C LEU A 68 37.26 0.09 -24.64
N VAL A 69 37.95 1.13 -25.11
CA VAL A 69 38.68 1.10 -26.39
C VAL A 69 39.75 0.02 -26.39
N ARG A 70 40.53 -0.09 -25.31
CA ARG A 70 41.58 -1.10 -25.16
C ARG A 70 40.98 -2.50 -25.25
N ALA A 71 39.91 -2.77 -24.52
CA ALA A 71 39.26 -4.08 -24.53
C ALA A 71 38.72 -4.46 -25.92
N ALA A 72 38.12 -3.51 -26.64
CA ALA A 72 37.67 -3.71 -28.02
C ALA A 72 38.83 -4.05 -28.98
N LYS A 73 39.98 -3.38 -28.84
CA LYS A 73 41.17 -3.64 -29.64
C LYS A 73 41.79 -5.01 -29.35
N GLU A 74 41.97 -5.34 -28.07
CA GLU A 74 42.51 -6.64 -27.63
C GLU A 74 41.66 -7.80 -28.15
N LEU A 75 40.33 -7.64 -28.13
CA LEU A 75 39.38 -8.63 -28.64
C LEU A 75 39.30 -8.67 -30.19
N ARG A 76 39.89 -7.69 -30.88
CA ARG A 76 39.68 -7.44 -32.32
C ARG A 76 38.18 -7.42 -32.64
N ALA A 77 37.43 -6.66 -31.85
CA ALA A 77 35.98 -6.63 -31.90
C ALA A 77 35.48 -6.08 -33.24
N GLY A 78 34.59 -6.83 -33.89
CA GLY A 78 33.83 -6.37 -35.06
C GLY A 78 32.47 -5.80 -34.69
N ALA A 79 31.98 -6.12 -33.49
CA ALA A 79 30.71 -5.66 -32.97
C ALA A 79 30.84 -5.29 -31.49
N ALA A 80 30.12 -4.25 -31.06
CA ALA A 80 29.90 -3.91 -29.66
C ALA A 80 28.40 -3.70 -29.39
N PHE A 81 27.87 -4.42 -28.40
CA PHE A 81 26.49 -4.29 -27.93
C PHE A 81 26.47 -3.57 -26.60
N PHE A 82 25.65 -2.53 -26.48
CA PHE A 82 25.51 -1.73 -25.28
C PHE A 82 24.12 -1.85 -24.70
N THR A 83 23.95 -2.07 -23.39
CA THR A 83 22.60 -2.05 -22.79
C THR A 83 21.93 -0.69 -22.88
N HIS A 84 22.72 0.38 -23.02
CA HIS A 84 22.23 1.76 -23.18
C HIS A 84 23.08 2.51 -24.19
N PRO A 85 22.54 3.51 -24.90
CA PRO A 85 23.31 4.29 -25.87
C PRO A 85 24.46 5.03 -25.19
N LEU A 86 25.67 4.83 -25.71
CA LEU A 86 26.84 5.62 -25.33
C LEU A 86 26.75 7.02 -25.94
N PHE A 87 27.23 8.04 -25.22
CA PHE A 87 27.27 9.43 -25.67
C PHE A 87 27.80 9.52 -27.11
N ARG A 88 27.06 10.18 -27.99
CA ARG A 88 27.32 10.15 -29.45
C ARG A 88 28.78 10.40 -29.80
N ARG A 89 29.45 11.34 -29.13
CA ARG A 89 30.86 11.65 -29.36
C ARG A 89 31.77 10.48 -28.99
N GLN A 90 31.55 9.84 -27.84
CA GLN A 90 32.32 8.67 -27.42
C GLN A 90 32.07 7.47 -28.35
N ARG A 91 30.84 7.28 -28.82
CA ARG A 91 30.54 6.24 -29.81
C ARG A 91 31.30 6.44 -31.12
N LEU A 92 31.32 7.67 -31.66
CA LEU A 92 32.07 8.01 -32.88
C LEU A 92 33.59 7.85 -32.68
N LEU A 93 34.12 8.28 -31.52
CA LEU A 93 35.53 8.10 -31.18
C LEU A 93 35.91 6.62 -31.03
N LEU A 94 35.02 5.79 -30.49
CA LEU A 94 35.24 4.36 -30.36
C LEU A 94 35.34 3.70 -31.74
N ALA A 95 34.40 4.00 -32.63
CA ALA A 95 34.42 3.52 -34.02
C ALA A 95 35.67 3.99 -34.79
N GLY A 96 36.11 5.23 -34.59
CA GLY A 96 37.34 5.74 -35.19
C GLY A 96 38.62 5.10 -34.63
N LYS A 97 38.63 4.72 -33.35
CA LYS A 97 39.78 4.06 -32.69
C LYS A 97 39.83 2.55 -32.94
N VAL A 98 38.72 1.91 -33.31
CA VAL A 98 38.63 0.47 -33.63
C VAL A 98 38.01 0.31 -35.03
N PRO A 99 38.84 0.32 -36.09
CA PRO A 99 38.36 0.28 -37.47
C PRO A 99 37.47 -0.95 -37.74
N GLY A 100 36.30 -0.71 -38.31
CA GLY A 100 35.34 -1.77 -38.65
C GLY A 100 34.52 -2.29 -37.47
N LEU A 101 34.54 -1.60 -36.32
CA LEU A 101 33.64 -1.88 -35.19
C LEU A 101 32.24 -1.32 -35.47
N GLU A 102 31.24 -2.19 -35.51
CA GLU A 102 29.84 -1.81 -35.51
C GLU A 102 29.31 -1.74 -34.08
N THR A 103 28.41 -0.79 -33.79
CA THR A 103 27.84 -0.62 -32.45
C THR A 103 26.32 -0.71 -32.50
N ALA A 104 25.72 -1.47 -31.59
CA ALA A 104 24.27 -1.58 -31.44
C ALA A 104 23.86 -1.36 -29.98
N VAL A 105 22.64 -0.83 -29.78
CA VAL A 105 22.01 -0.78 -28.46
C VAL A 105 21.14 -2.02 -28.30
N TRP A 106 21.36 -2.74 -27.21
CA TRP A 106 20.56 -3.86 -26.81
C TRP A 106 19.18 -3.37 -26.38
N THR A 107 18.14 -3.75 -27.13
CA THR A 107 16.78 -3.23 -26.93
C THR A 107 15.80 -4.37 -26.70
N GLY A 108 16.01 -5.17 -25.65
CA GLY A 108 15.01 -6.12 -25.11
C GLY A 108 14.25 -6.98 -26.15
N GLY A 109 14.93 -7.38 -27.22
CA GLY A 109 14.32 -8.01 -28.40
C GLY A 109 15.18 -7.78 -29.63
N LEU A 110 15.68 -8.87 -30.22
CA LEU A 110 16.81 -8.92 -31.15
C LEU A 110 16.63 -8.29 -32.54
N LEU A 111 15.64 -7.41 -32.76
CA LEU A 111 15.41 -6.85 -34.09
C LEU A 111 16.62 -6.07 -34.63
N LEU A 112 17.28 -5.26 -33.79
CA LEU A 112 18.51 -4.53 -34.18
C LEU A 112 19.79 -5.40 -34.15
N ALA A 113 19.77 -6.49 -33.39
CA ALA A 113 20.89 -7.41 -33.31
C ALA A 113 20.90 -8.41 -34.48
N ARG A 114 19.76 -8.69 -35.12
CA ARG A 114 19.64 -9.67 -36.21
C ARG A 114 20.57 -9.37 -37.39
N ASP A 115 20.58 -8.12 -37.87
CA ASP A 115 21.42 -7.74 -39.02
C ASP A 115 22.90 -7.82 -38.67
N LEU A 116 23.26 -7.38 -37.47
CA LEU A 116 24.63 -7.45 -36.97
C LEU A 116 25.08 -8.90 -36.77
N MET A 117 24.20 -9.76 -36.26
CA MET A 117 24.43 -11.20 -36.09
C MET A 117 24.56 -11.94 -37.42
N ALA A 118 23.73 -11.59 -38.40
CA ALA A 118 23.82 -12.11 -39.76
C ALA A 118 25.17 -11.76 -40.40
N ARG A 119 25.66 -10.53 -40.20
CA ARG A 119 27.02 -10.11 -40.64
C ARG A 119 28.14 -10.84 -39.91
N LEU A 120 27.91 -11.27 -38.67
CA LEU A 120 28.84 -12.12 -37.92
C LEU A 120 28.78 -13.60 -38.36
N GLY A 121 27.88 -13.96 -39.28
CA GLY A 121 27.69 -15.32 -39.77
C GLY A 121 27.09 -16.25 -38.72
N LEU A 122 26.30 -15.70 -37.78
CA LEU A 122 25.67 -16.48 -36.73
C LEU A 122 24.31 -17.01 -37.22
N PRO A 123 24.00 -18.30 -37.02
CA PRO A 123 22.72 -18.87 -37.43
C PRO A 123 21.63 -18.29 -36.53
N LEU A 124 20.75 -17.47 -37.11
CA LEU A 124 19.54 -17.00 -36.44
C LEU A 124 18.31 -17.54 -37.16
N GLY A 125 17.32 -17.95 -36.38
CA GLY A 125 15.98 -18.18 -36.90
C GLY A 125 15.35 -16.89 -37.42
N PRO A 126 14.24 -16.98 -38.18
CA PRO A 126 13.53 -15.81 -38.70
C PRO A 126 13.09 -14.82 -37.60
N GLU A 127 12.86 -15.31 -36.38
CA GLU A 127 12.42 -14.51 -35.22
C GLU A 127 13.56 -13.89 -34.39
N GLY A 128 14.83 -14.20 -34.68
CA GLY A 128 15.99 -13.72 -33.91
C GLY A 128 16.47 -14.73 -32.87
N PHE A 129 17.13 -14.25 -31.80
CA PHE A 129 17.58 -15.07 -30.67
C PHE A 129 16.56 -15.00 -29.52
N HIS A 130 16.38 -16.10 -28.82
CA HIS A 130 15.57 -16.18 -27.63
C HIS A 130 16.36 -16.88 -26.51
N HIS A 131 16.11 -16.50 -25.24
CA HIS A 131 16.69 -17.21 -24.09
C HIS A 131 16.39 -18.72 -24.15
N GLU A 132 15.19 -19.04 -24.63
CA GLU A 132 14.67 -20.38 -24.83
C GLU A 132 15.60 -21.23 -25.70
N ASP A 133 16.27 -20.63 -26.70
CA ASP A 133 17.22 -21.36 -27.56
C ASP A 133 18.38 -21.94 -26.73
N VAL A 134 18.89 -21.18 -25.74
CA VAL A 134 19.98 -21.63 -24.85
C VAL A 134 19.49 -22.51 -23.71
N LEU A 135 18.23 -22.37 -23.32
CA LEU A 135 17.64 -23.10 -22.19
C LEU A 135 17.08 -24.47 -22.59
N THR A 136 16.60 -24.61 -23.82
CA THR A 136 16.08 -25.86 -24.38
C THR A 136 17.16 -26.73 -25.01
N ASP A 137 18.27 -26.12 -25.44
CA ASP A 137 19.44 -26.86 -25.92
C ASP A 137 20.24 -27.43 -24.73
N PRO A 138 20.37 -28.77 -24.61
CA PRO A 138 21.05 -29.41 -23.48
C PRO A 138 22.56 -29.18 -23.47
N GLU A 139 23.16 -28.89 -24.64
CA GLU A 139 24.59 -28.66 -24.82
C GLU A 139 24.96 -27.17 -24.72
N ALA A 140 23.99 -26.26 -24.84
CA ALA A 140 24.23 -24.84 -24.66
C ALA A 140 24.34 -24.52 -23.16
N ALA A 141 25.20 -23.57 -22.79
CA ALA A 141 25.34 -23.11 -21.40
C ALA A 141 25.35 -21.58 -21.35
N ALA A 142 24.59 -20.99 -20.42
CA ALA A 142 24.68 -19.56 -20.17
C ALA A 142 26.04 -19.23 -19.54
N ASP A 143 26.62 -18.09 -19.89
CA ASP A 143 27.93 -17.67 -19.38
C ASP A 143 27.80 -16.36 -18.59
N TYR A 144 27.76 -16.48 -17.27
CA TYR A 144 27.59 -15.37 -16.34
C TYR A 144 28.90 -14.61 -16.03
N ARG A 145 30.02 -14.92 -16.70
CA ARG A 145 31.30 -14.26 -16.44
C ARG A 145 31.36 -12.90 -17.12
N TRP A 146 31.61 -11.87 -16.33
CA TRP A 146 31.83 -10.49 -16.77
C TRP A 146 33.10 -9.92 -16.12
N GLU A 147 33.59 -8.80 -16.66
CA GLU A 147 34.76 -8.07 -16.19
C GLU A 147 34.35 -6.64 -15.78
N PRO A 148 34.87 -6.10 -14.67
CA PRO A 148 34.57 -4.74 -14.26
C PRO A 148 35.19 -3.73 -15.23
N GLY A 149 34.35 -2.88 -15.81
CA GLY A 149 34.75 -1.72 -16.60
C GLY A 149 35.23 -0.55 -15.74
N ASN A 150 34.83 -0.52 -14.45
CA ASN A 150 35.29 0.47 -13.47
C ASN A 150 35.32 -0.11 -12.05
N ALA A 151 35.94 0.64 -11.11
CA ALA A 151 36.06 0.20 -9.72
C ALA A 151 34.70 0.03 -9.01
N ALA A 152 33.71 0.86 -9.36
CA ALA A 152 32.37 0.77 -8.80
C ALA A 152 31.68 -0.56 -9.16
N ALA A 153 31.85 -1.06 -10.39
CA ALA A 153 31.29 -2.35 -10.80
C ALA A 153 31.87 -3.53 -10.00
N SER A 154 33.11 -3.40 -9.50
CA SER A 154 33.75 -4.42 -8.66
C SER A 154 33.22 -4.46 -7.21
N ALA A 155 32.38 -3.52 -6.78
CA ALA A 155 31.97 -3.48 -5.39
C ALA A 155 31.08 -4.70 -5.02
N PRO A 156 31.18 -5.25 -3.78
CA PRO A 156 30.56 -6.52 -3.38
C PRO A 156 29.02 -6.64 -3.50
N GLY A 157 28.30 -5.61 -3.94
CA GLY A 157 26.85 -5.61 -4.15
C GLY A 157 26.40 -5.66 -5.62
N HIS A 158 27.29 -5.58 -6.60
CA HIS A 158 26.92 -5.45 -8.02
C HIS A 158 26.88 -6.77 -8.79
N ASP A 159 27.22 -7.89 -8.16
CA ASP A 159 27.15 -9.22 -8.77
C ASP A 159 25.79 -9.88 -8.51
N VAL A 160 24.72 -9.21 -8.95
CA VAL A 160 23.34 -9.73 -8.89
C VAL A 160 23.02 -10.45 -10.20
N VAL A 161 22.41 -11.62 -10.11
CA VAL A 161 22.07 -12.46 -11.27
C VAL A 161 20.56 -12.63 -11.36
N TYR A 162 19.97 -12.26 -12.50
CA TYR A 162 18.56 -12.50 -12.79
C TYR A 162 18.38 -13.91 -13.35
N LEU A 163 17.39 -14.63 -12.83
CA LEU A 163 17.01 -15.95 -13.29
C LEU A 163 15.83 -15.83 -14.25
N TYR A 164 16.03 -16.28 -15.49
CA TYR A 164 14.96 -16.31 -16.48
C TYR A 164 13.99 -17.45 -16.17
N THR A 165 12.69 -17.14 -16.10
CA THR A 165 11.62 -18.10 -15.76
C THR A 165 10.67 -18.36 -16.93
N GLY A 166 10.88 -17.70 -18.07
CA GLY A 166 10.01 -17.73 -19.25
C GLY A 166 9.02 -16.57 -19.35
N SER A 167 8.66 -15.96 -18.23
CA SER A 167 7.91 -14.71 -18.22
C SER A 167 8.16 -13.95 -16.93
N ASP A 168 8.34 -12.64 -17.01
CA ASP A 168 8.60 -11.81 -15.83
C ASP A 168 7.39 -11.71 -14.88
N CYS A 169 6.17 -11.98 -15.38
CA CYS A 169 4.98 -12.05 -14.54
C CYS A 169 3.90 -12.97 -15.13
N ALA A 170 3.26 -13.78 -14.28
CA ALA A 170 2.21 -14.73 -14.68
C ALA A 170 0.78 -14.11 -14.79
N TYR A 171 0.61 -12.81 -14.55
CA TYR A 171 -0.72 -12.19 -14.46
C TYR A 171 -1.32 -11.82 -15.83
N ARG A 172 -2.28 -12.57 -16.37
CA ARG A 172 -2.75 -12.36 -17.76
C ARG A 172 -4.20 -11.93 -17.94
N ARG A 173 -4.69 -11.05 -17.07
CA ARG A 173 -6.06 -10.53 -17.22
C ARG A 173 -6.18 -9.74 -18.55
N PRO A 174 -7.16 -10.03 -19.42
CA PRO A 174 -7.37 -9.25 -20.64
C PRO A 174 -7.69 -7.79 -20.33
N VAL A 175 -7.08 -6.86 -21.05
CA VAL A 175 -7.38 -5.42 -20.95
C VAL A 175 -8.75 -5.09 -21.54
N ALA A 176 -9.15 -5.79 -22.61
CA ALA A 176 -10.45 -5.59 -23.26
C ALA A 176 -11.65 -5.85 -22.32
N GLY A 177 -11.49 -6.72 -21.32
CA GLY A 177 -12.53 -6.99 -20.31
C GLY A 177 -12.59 -5.96 -19.18
N ASN A 178 -11.78 -4.90 -19.24
CA ASN A 178 -11.75 -3.86 -18.22
C ASN A 178 -12.62 -2.66 -18.67
N PRO A 179 -13.64 -2.27 -17.87
CA PRO A 179 -14.53 -1.17 -18.22
C PRO A 179 -13.84 0.17 -18.51
N CYS A 180 -12.69 0.45 -17.90
CA CYS A 180 -11.92 1.66 -18.18
C CYS A 180 -11.45 1.72 -19.65
N TYR A 181 -11.30 0.58 -20.30
CA TYR A 181 -10.80 0.45 -21.67
C TYR A 181 -11.92 0.23 -22.70
N ALA A 182 -13.19 0.33 -22.30
CA ALA A 182 -14.31 0.25 -23.23
C ALA A 182 -14.18 1.33 -24.32
N GLY A 183 -14.15 0.92 -25.59
CA GLY A 183 -13.96 1.82 -26.73
C GLY A 183 -12.55 2.45 -26.84
N VAL A 184 -11.53 1.87 -26.19
CA VAL A 184 -10.12 2.25 -26.42
C VAL A 184 -9.55 1.36 -27.53
N SER A 185 -9.11 1.95 -28.63
CA SER A 185 -8.38 1.24 -29.69
C SER A 185 -6.92 1.03 -29.27
N LEU A 186 -6.49 -0.22 -29.16
CA LEU A 186 -5.09 -0.57 -28.87
C LEU A 186 -4.31 -0.70 -30.19
N PRO A 187 -3.14 -0.04 -30.33
CA PRO A 187 -2.30 -0.26 -31.50
C PRO A 187 -1.76 -1.70 -31.51
N PRO A 188 -1.39 -2.28 -32.66
CA PRO A 188 -0.85 -3.65 -32.73
C PRO A 188 0.41 -3.86 -31.88
N SER A 189 1.16 -2.79 -31.58
CA SER A 189 2.33 -2.84 -30.72
C SER A 189 2.00 -2.99 -29.24
N ALA A 190 0.77 -2.68 -28.82
CA ALA A 190 0.36 -2.71 -27.43
C ALA A 190 -0.07 -4.10 -26.96
N HIS A 191 0.35 -4.50 -25.76
CA HIS A 191 -0.02 -5.80 -25.21
C HIS A 191 -1.49 -5.83 -24.76
N ALA A 192 -2.17 -6.96 -24.99
CA ALA A 192 -3.60 -7.10 -24.69
C ALA A 192 -3.90 -7.67 -23.29
N PHE A 193 -2.88 -8.10 -22.54
CA PHE A 193 -3.03 -8.85 -21.29
C PHE A 193 -2.12 -8.31 -20.19
N GLY A 194 -2.57 -8.45 -18.94
CA GLY A 194 -1.78 -8.09 -17.76
C GLY A 194 -1.95 -6.66 -17.30
N CYS A 195 -0.97 -6.13 -16.56
CA CYS A 195 -1.02 -4.75 -16.07
C CYS A 195 -0.92 -3.78 -17.25
N ALA A 196 -1.84 -2.81 -17.33
CA ALA A 196 -1.94 -1.93 -18.49
C ALA A 196 -0.79 -0.91 -18.62
N PHE A 197 0.09 -0.82 -17.62
CA PHE A 197 1.23 0.08 -17.55
C PHE A 197 2.60 -0.63 -17.54
N CYS A 198 2.62 -1.96 -17.51
CA CYS A 198 3.85 -2.75 -17.42
C CYS A 198 4.44 -2.95 -18.82
N GLY A 199 5.76 -2.75 -18.99
CA GLY A 199 6.44 -2.91 -20.28
C GLY A 199 6.71 -4.37 -20.67
N ASP A 200 6.55 -5.30 -19.73
CA ASP A 200 6.83 -6.71 -19.95
C ASP A 200 5.72 -7.30 -20.81
N ARG A 201 6.08 -7.80 -21.99
CA ARG A 201 5.12 -8.41 -22.90
C ARG A 201 4.59 -9.71 -22.32
N GLN A 202 3.31 -9.68 -21.96
CA GLN A 202 2.57 -10.82 -21.44
C GLN A 202 1.63 -11.40 -22.50
N ASP A 203 2.08 -11.44 -23.74
CA ASP A 203 1.43 -12.10 -24.87
C ASP A 203 1.86 -13.57 -25.02
N ARG A 204 3.12 -13.92 -24.76
CA ARG A 204 3.61 -15.31 -24.82
C ARG A 204 3.29 -16.09 -23.55
N PRO A 205 2.56 -17.22 -23.59
CA PRO A 205 2.22 -17.98 -22.39
C PRO A 205 3.48 -18.32 -21.60
N ALA A 206 3.40 -18.14 -20.27
CA ALA A 206 4.49 -18.54 -19.39
C ALA A 206 4.69 -20.07 -19.52
N PRO A 207 5.93 -20.58 -19.50
CA PRO A 207 6.15 -22.00 -19.35
C PRO A 207 5.50 -22.47 -18.05
N GLY A 208 5.04 -23.72 -18.03
CA GLY A 208 4.58 -24.34 -16.79
C GLY A 208 5.69 -24.40 -15.74
N PRO A 209 5.36 -24.46 -14.44
CA PRO A 209 6.34 -24.39 -13.34
C PRO A 209 7.42 -25.48 -13.42
N THR A 210 7.10 -26.65 -13.97
CA THR A 210 8.09 -27.72 -14.24
C THR A 210 9.19 -27.29 -15.20
N VAL A 211 8.81 -26.64 -16.31
CA VAL A 211 9.77 -26.16 -17.32
C VAL A 211 10.59 -25.01 -16.75
N SER A 212 9.95 -24.04 -16.10
CA SER A 212 10.64 -22.93 -15.44
C SER A 212 11.63 -23.42 -14.38
N ALA A 213 11.27 -24.44 -13.58
CA ALA A 213 12.17 -25.01 -12.59
C ALA A 213 13.39 -25.69 -13.24
N ALA A 214 13.20 -26.43 -14.33
CA ALA A 214 14.31 -27.04 -15.07
C ALA A 214 15.25 -25.97 -15.65
N TRP A 215 14.70 -24.88 -16.19
CA TRP A 215 15.47 -23.74 -16.68
C TRP A 215 16.25 -23.03 -15.56
N ILE A 216 15.64 -22.85 -14.40
CA ILE A 216 16.32 -22.26 -13.22
C ILE A 216 17.45 -23.18 -12.75
N GLU A 217 17.21 -24.49 -12.67
CA GLU A 217 18.25 -25.44 -12.28
C GLU A 217 19.44 -25.43 -13.25
N LYS A 218 19.16 -25.36 -14.56
CA LYS A 218 20.18 -25.20 -15.60
C LYS A 218 20.97 -23.91 -15.44
N GLN A 219 20.32 -22.77 -15.20
CA GLN A 219 21.00 -21.49 -14.99
C GLN A 219 21.88 -21.49 -13.75
N ILE A 220 21.36 -21.99 -12.61
CA ILE A 220 22.10 -22.13 -11.37
C ILE A 220 23.30 -23.07 -11.57
N ARG A 221 23.15 -24.15 -12.36
CA ARG A 221 24.26 -25.01 -12.76
C ARG A 221 25.32 -24.24 -13.52
N ASP A 222 24.94 -23.62 -14.62
CA ASP A 222 25.84 -22.93 -15.53
C ASP A 222 26.57 -21.77 -14.81
N LEU A 223 25.85 -21.06 -13.93
CA LEU A 223 26.40 -20.02 -13.05
C LEU A 223 27.50 -20.56 -12.11
N THR A 224 27.27 -21.71 -11.48
CA THR A 224 28.26 -22.32 -10.58
C THR A 224 29.46 -22.90 -11.31
N ALA A 225 29.25 -23.49 -12.50
CA ALA A 225 30.33 -24.02 -13.33
C ALA A 225 31.25 -22.92 -13.89
N GLY A 226 30.68 -21.74 -14.18
CA GLY A 226 31.43 -20.59 -14.70
C GLY A 226 32.22 -19.80 -13.66
N ARG A 227 32.13 -20.10 -12.36
CA ARG A 227 32.73 -19.32 -11.27
C ARG A 227 33.88 -20.06 -10.60
N ARG A 228 34.78 -19.32 -9.95
CA ARG A 228 35.84 -19.91 -9.12
C ARG A 228 35.20 -20.67 -7.95
N PRO A 229 35.78 -21.80 -7.49
CA PRO A 229 35.30 -22.50 -6.31
C PRO A 229 35.16 -21.55 -5.11
N GLY A 230 33.99 -21.57 -4.46
CA GLY A 230 33.67 -20.70 -3.33
C GLY A 230 33.18 -19.29 -3.67
N GLN A 231 33.31 -18.83 -4.92
CA GLN A 231 32.76 -17.55 -5.36
C GLN A 231 31.25 -17.66 -5.58
N ARG A 232 30.50 -16.73 -4.99
CA ARG A 232 29.03 -16.66 -5.10
C ARG A 232 28.61 -15.30 -5.62
N PRO A 233 27.50 -15.21 -6.36
CA PRO A 233 26.90 -13.92 -6.63
C PRO A 233 26.45 -13.26 -5.31
N ALA A 234 26.34 -11.94 -5.34
CA ALA A 234 25.82 -11.15 -4.22
C ALA A 234 24.35 -11.49 -3.94
N ALA A 235 23.56 -11.76 -4.99
CA ALA A 235 22.18 -12.22 -4.88
C ALA A 235 21.71 -12.89 -6.18
N LEU A 236 20.65 -13.71 -6.08
CA LEU A 236 19.89 -14.19 -7.24
C LEU A 236 18.53 -13.51 -7.27
N VAL A 237 18.03 -13.09 -8.43
CA VAL A 237 16.70 -12.48 -8.57
C VAL A 237 15.76 -13.43 -9.28
N LEU A 238 14.63 -13.73 -8.63
CA LEU A 238 13.48 -14.40 -9.20
C LEU A 238 12.38 -13.35 -9.44
N PRO A 239 12.08 -12.98 -10.69
CA PRO A 239 11.27 -11.79 -11.00
C PRO A 239 9.81 -11.88 -10.52
N ASP A 240 9.20 -13.07 -10.47
CA ASP A 240 7.85 -13.26 -9.93
C ASP A 240 7.73 -14.56 -9.15
N VAL A 241 7.24 -14.45 -7.91
CA VAL A 241 6.77 -15.59 -7.10
C VAL A 241 5.28 -15.73 -7.30
N GLY A 242 4.91 -16.16 -8.50
CA GLY A 242 3.55 -16.61 -8.79
C GLY A 242 3.23 -17.99 -8.20
N ASP A 243 4.28 -18.73 -7.83
CA ASP A 243 4.23 -20.15 -7.48
C ASP A 243 5.23 -20.49 -6.37
N ALA A 244 4.74 -21.00 -5.23
CA ALA A 244 5.57 -21.41 -4.11
C ALA A 244 6.42 -22.65 -4.42
N GLU A 245 5.95 -23.53 -5.31
CA GLU A 245 6.70 -24.71 -5.72
C GLU A 245 7.96 -24.31 -6.47
N LEU A 246 7.85 -23.33 -7.37
CA LEU A 246 8.99 -22.78 -8.10
C LEU A 246 10.02 -22.16 -7.15
N LEU A 247 9.55 -21.42 -6.14
CA LEU A 247 10.41 -20.83 -5.11
C LEU A 247 11.14 -21.92 -4.30
N ALA A 248 10.42 -22.94 -3.84
CA ALA A 248 11.01 -24.06 -3.08
C ALA A 248 12.04 -24.84 -3.92
N LYS A 249 11.73 -25.13 -5.20
CA LYS A 249 12.65 -25.78 -6.14
C LYS A 249 13.90 -24.95 -6.40
N THR A 250 13.76 -23.63 -6.50
CA THR A 250 14.89 -22.69 -6.64
C THR A 250 15.81 -22.76 -5.43
N MET A 251 15.26 -22.64 -4.21
CA MET A 251 16.03 -22.74 -2.97
C MET A 251 16.73 -24.11 -2.83
N ALA A 252 16.04 -25.20 -3.18
CA ALA A 252 16.64 -26.53 -3.18
C ALA A 252 17.81 -26.65 -4.16
N SER A 253 17.68 -26.08 -5.37
CA SER A 253 18.76 -26.03 -6.36
C SER A 253 19.96 -25.22 -5.87
N MET A 254 19.73 -24.06 -5.24
CA MET A 254 20.77 -23.25 -4.62
C MET A 254 21.52 -24.03 -3.52
N ARG A 255 20.80 -24.74 -2.64
CA ARG A 255 21.40 -25.57 -1.59
C ARG A 255 22.31 -26.65 -2.15
N ARG A 256 21.83 -27.44 -3.12
CA ARG A 256 22.59 -28.54 -3.74
C ARG A 256 23.91 -28.09 -4.34
N ARG A 257 24.01 -26.81 -4.72
CA ARG A 257 25.21 -26.23 -5.36
C ARG A 257 25.99 -25.28 -4.45
N GLY A 258 25.75 -25.33 -3.14
CA GLY A 258 26.50 -24.55 -2.16
C GLY A 258 26.21 -23.04 -2.19
N MET A 259 25.09 -22.62 -2.79
CA MET A 259 24.63 -21.22 -2.83
C MET A 259 23.57 -20.91 -1.74
N GLY A 260 23.37 -21.78 -0.75
CA GLY A 260 22.36 -21.57 0.29
C GLY A 260 22.50 -20.25 1.07
N LYS A 261 23.71 -19.68 1.18
CA LYS A 261 23.91 -18.36 1.83
C LYS A 261 23.83 -17.17 0.87
N THR A 262 23.53 -17.39 -0.40
CA THR A 262 23.25 -16.31 -1.35
C THR A 262 21.78 -15.91 -1.17
N PRO A 263 21.47 -14.64 -0.89
CA PRO A 263 20.08 -14.18 -0.81
C PRO A 263 19.33 -14.43 -2.11
N LEU A 264 18.11 -14.95 -1.99
CA LEU A 264 17.16 -15.01 -3.11
C LEU A 264 16.25 -13.79 -3.05
N LEU A 265 16.44 -12.89 -4.01
CA LEU A 265 15.61 -11.71 -4.20
C LEU A 265 14.38 -12.09 -5.01
N MET A 266 13.23 -11.58 -4.62
CA MET A 266 11.98 -11.93 -5.28
C MET A 266 11.12 -10.70 -5.57
N GLY A 267 10.56 -10.67 -6.77
CA GLY A 267 9.43 -9.81 -7.09
C GLY A 267 8.13 -10.50 -6.72
N VAL A 268 7.16 -9.73 -6.20
CA VAL A 268 5.90 -10.31 -5.75
C VAL A 268 4.71 -9.38 -6.01
N ARG A 269 3.64 -9.99 -6.52
CA ARG A 269 2.30 -9.39 -6.54
C ARG A 269 1.56 -9.70 -5.25
N LEU A 270 0.93 -8.70 -4.66
CA LEU A 270 0.26 -8.83 -3.35
C LEU A 270 -0.87 -9.87 -3.37
N ASP A 271 -1.64 -9.96 -4.45
CA ASP A 271 -2.69 -10.98 -4.60
C ASP A 271 -2.14 -12.41 -4.75
N ARG A 272 -0.91 -12.56 -5.26
CA ARG A 272 -0.23 -13.86 -5.35
C ARG A 272 0.38 -14.23 -4.00
N LEU A 273 1.03 -13.28 -3.33
CA LEU A 273 1.59 -13.46 -1.99
C LEU A 273 0.54 -14.02 -1.02
N LEU A 274 -0.66 -13.42 -0.99
CA LEU A 274 -1.73 -13.85 -0.11
C LEU A 274 -2.19 -15.28 -0.40
N ARG A 275 -2.16 -15.70 -1.67
CA ARG A 275 -2.51 -17.08 -2.08
C ARG A 275 -1.44 -18.09 -1.70
N VAL A 276 -0.16 -17.71 -1.81
CA VAL A 276 0.97 -18.61 -1.52
C VAL A 276 1.41 -18.59 -0.06
N ARG A 277 0.73 -17.83 0.80
CA ARG A 277 1.10 -17.65 2.21
C ARG A 277 1.44 -18.96 2.92
N PRO A 278 0.58 -20.01 2.93
CA PRO A 278 0.89 -21.23 3.70
C PRO A 278 2.18 -21.90 3.22
N ALA A 279 2.34 -22.06 1.90
CA ALA A 279 3.51 -22.69 1.32
C ALA A 279 4.79 -21.86 1.52
N LEU A 280 4.69 -20.53 1.53
CA LEU A 280 5.80 -19.65 1.86
C LEU A 280 6.19 -19.76 3.34
N GLU A 281 5.22 -19.80 4.25
CA GLU A 281 5.47 -20.00 5.69
C GLU A 281 6.14 -21.35 5.95
N ASP A 282 5.69 -22.43 5.29
CA ASP A 282 6.31 -23.76 5.36
C ASP A 282 7.75 -23.75 4.84
N LEU A 283 7.99 -23.09 3.70
CA LEU A 283 9.33 -22.94 3.14
C LEU A 283 10.26 -22.21 4.11
N LEU A 284 9.80 -21.09 4.69
CA LEU A 284 10.55 -20.27 5.63
C LEU A 284 10.86 -21.02 6.94
N ALA A 285 9.93 -21.84 7.42
CA ALA A 285 10.14 -22.71 8.58
C ALA A 285 11.23 -23.76 8.32
N GLY A 286 11.31 -24.27 7.09
CA GLY A 286 12.33 -25.24 6.65
C GLY A 286 13.69 -24.64 6.28
N MET A 287 13.88 -23.32 6.35
CA MET A 287 15.13 -22.66 5.96
C MET A 287 16.23 -22.76 7.02
N SER A 288 17.44 -23.11 6.56
CA SER A 288 18.65 -23.22 7.38
C SER A 288 19.21 -21.85 7.77
N LYS A 289 20.11 -21.81 8.75
CA LYS A 289 20.79 -20.58 9.18
C LYS A 289 21.62 -19.99 8.03
N GLY A 290 21.38 -18.71 7.73
CA GLY A 290 22.09 -17.96 6.69
C GLY A 290 21.42 -18.01 5.31
N GLU A 291 20.33 -18.76 5.15
CA GLU A 291 19.47 -18.66 3.99
C GLU A 291 18.49 -17.49 4.18
N SER A 292 18.23 -16.73 3.12
CA SER A 292 17.30 -15.62 3.17
C SER A 292 16.58 -15.38 1.85
N ILE A 293 15.32 -14.98 1.95
CA ILE A 293 14.47 -14.52 0.85
C ILE A 293 14.18 -13.05 1.09
N HIS A 294 14.48 -12.19 0.11
CA HIS A 294 14.29 -10.76 0.24
C HIS A 294 13.31 -10.27 -0.84
N CYS A 295 12.37 -9.40 -0.50
CA CYS A 295 11.56 -8.72 -1.50
C CYS A 295 12.38 -7.61 -2.16
N VAL A 296 12.38 -7.59 -3.49
CA VAL A 296 13.06 -6.55 -4.27
C VAL A 296 12.09 -5.68 -5.06
N THR A 297 10.92 -6.23 -5.40
CA THR A 297 9.80 -5.45 -5.94
C THR A 297 8.47 -5.98 -5.43
N VAL A 298 7.59 -5.09 -5.00
CA VAL A 298 6.26 -5.38 -4.47
C VAL A 298 5.28 -4.45 -5.16
N GLY A 299 4.50 -4.99 -6.09
CA GLY A 299 3.62 -4.20 -6.95
C GLY A 299 2.31 -3.78 -6.28
N ALA A 300 2.34 -2.80 -5.37
CA ALA A 300 1.15 -2.17 -4.78
C ALA A 300 0.50 -1.17 -5.74
N GLU A 301 1.32 -0.31 -6.35
CA GLU A 301 1.01 0.78 -7.27
C GLU A 301 0.11 1.88 -6.71
N ASN A 302 -1.07 1.56 -6.17
CA ASN A 302 -1.99 2.58 -5.70
C ASN A 302 -2.96 2.00 -4.66
N PHE A 303 -3.48 2.85 -3.80
CA PHE A 303 -4.55 2.48 -2.87
C PHE A 303 -5.93 2.90 -3.37
N ALA A 304 -6.05 3.74 -4.40
CA ALA A 304 -7.33 4.12 -4.97
C ALA A 304 -7.85 3.04 -5.93
N ALA A 305 -9.10 2.59 -5.71
CA ALA A 305 -9.73 1.55 -6.52
C ALA A 305 -9.78 1.93 -8.02
N ASP A 306 -10.09 3.19 -8.33
CA ASP A 306 -10.13 3.68 -9.71
C ASP A 306 -8.78 3.57 -10.43
N GLU A 307 -7.68 3.88 -9.75
CA GLU A 307 -6.34 3.76 -10.32
C GLU A 307 -5.95 2.29 -10.50
N LEU A 308 -6.21 1.42 -9.49
CA LEU A 308 -5.99 -0.03 -9.63
C LEU A 308 -6.78 -0.64 -10.79
N ARG A 309 -8.00 -0.16 -11.03
CA ARG A 309 -8.81 -0.52 -12.20
C ARG A 309 -8.18 -0.02 -13.49
N ARG A 310 -7.77 1.24 -13.61
CA ARG A 310 -7.06 1.76 -14.80
C ARG A 310 -5.76 0.99 -15.08
N PHE A 311 -5.05 0.58 -14.03
CA PHE A 311 -3.84 -0.22 -14.12
C PHE A 311 -4.09 -1.67 -14.52
N ASN A 312 -5.36 -2.10 -14.57
CA ASN A 312 -5.76 -3.48 -14.80
C ASN A 312 -5.11 -4.44 -13.80
N LYS A 313 -4.93 -4.06 -12.52
CA LYS A 313 -4.23 -4.88 -11.52
C LYS A 313 -5.02 -6.12 -11.10
N GLY A 314 -6.35 -6.06 -11.20
CA GLY A 314 -7.22 -7.21 -10.95
C GLY A 314 -7.42 -7.58 -9.48
N PHE A 315 -7.10 -6.65 -8.58
CA PHE A 315 -7.43 -6.74 -7.16
C PHE A 315 -7.80 -5.36 -6.61
N GLU A 316 -8.47 -5.36 -5.46
CA GLU A 316 -8.99 -4.17 -4.77
C GLU A 316 -7.98 -3.58 -3.76
N PRO A 317 -8.16 -2.32 -3.32
CA PRO A 317 -7.30 -1.67 -2.33
C PRO A 317 -7.05 -2.48 -1.06
N LEU A 318 -8.06 -3.23 -0.60
CA LEU A 318 -7.93 -4.08 0.57
C LEU A 318 -6.88 -5.19 0.38
N THR A 319 -6.73 -5.70 -0.83
CA THR A 319 -5.68 -6.68 -1.16
C THR A 319 -4.30 -6.08 -0.99
N VAL A 320 -4.13 -4.79 -1.34
CA VAL A 320 -2.88 -4.06 -1.14
C VAL A 320 -2.53 -3.99 0.35
N VAL A 321 -3.51 -3.58 1.17
CA VAL A 321 -3.34 -3.48 2.62
C VAL A 321 -2.99 -4.83 3.25
N ARG A 322 -3.75 -5.89 2.92
CA ARG A 322 -3.47 -7.24 3.45
C ARG A 322 -2.09 -7.74 3.06
N GLY A 323 -1.72 -7.57 1.79
CA GLY A 323 -0.44 -8.04 1.29
C GLY A 323 0.76 -7.32 1.94
N ILE A 324 0.72 -5.99 2.06
CA ILE A 324 1.78 -5.21 2.72
C ILE A 324 1.95 -5.64 4.18
N ASN A 325 0.85 -5.85 4.87
CA ASN A 325 0.94 -6.27 6.26
C ASN A 325 1.47 -7.70 6.41
N LEU A 326 1.08 -8.63 5.53
CA LEU A 326 1.67 -9.97 5.49
C LEU A 326 3.20 -9.90 5.31
N LEU A 327 3.69 -9.02 4.44
CA LEU A 327 5.14 -8.81 4.28
C LEU A 327 5.81 -8.38 5.60
N LYS A 328 5.20 -7.45 6.33
CA LYS A 328 5.69 -7.00 7.65
C LYS A 328 5.60 -8.10 8.71
N GLU A 329 4.53 -8.90 8.71
CA GLU A 329 4.37 -10.06 9.60
C GLU A 329 5.46 -11.11 9.35
N LEU A 330 5.72 -11.45 8.08
CA LEU A 330 6.76 -12.39 7.70
C LEU A 330 8.14 -11.87 8.11
N GLU A 331 8.47 -10.61 7.84
CA GLU A 331 9.75 -10.04 8.26
C GLU A 331 9.93 -10.07 9.79
N ALA A 332 8.90 -9.68 10.54
CA ALA A 332 8.94 -9.66 12.01
C ALA A 332 9.04 -11.07 12.62
N SER A 333 8.41 -12.07 12.02
CA SER A 333 8.34 -13.44 12.58
C SER A 333 9.52 -14.34 12.18
N GLN A 334 10.23 -14.03 11.09
CA GLN A 334 11.19 -14.96 10.48
C GLN A 334 12.66 -14.71 10.83
N GLY A 335 12.95 -13.76 11.73
CA GLY A 335 14.29 -13.59 12.33
C GLY A 335 15.42 -13.40 11.32
N GLY A 336 15.15 -12.69 10.21
CA GLY A 336 16.13 -12.42 9.14
C GLY A 336 16.13 -13.41 7.97
N ARG A 337 15.34 -14.49 8.02
CA ARG A 337 15.15 -15.39 6.85
C ARG A 337 14.26 -14.78 5.78
N PHE A 338 13.40 -13.84 6.15
CA PHE A 338 12.57 -13.06 5.24
C PHE A 338 12.84 -11.58 5.47
N LEU A 339 13.19 -10.84 4.41
CA LEU A 339 13.41 -9.40 4.49
C LEU A 339 12.52 -8.68 3.47
N TYR A 340 11.65 -7.81 3.97
CA TYR A 340 10.80 -6.96 3.15
C TYR A 340 11.37 -5.55 3.06
N SER A 341 11.74 -4.92 4.18
CA SER A 341 12.12 -3.50 4.17
C SER A 341 13.52 -3.23 3.60
N GLY A 342 14.35 -4.27 3.43
CA GLY A 342 15.78 -4.14 3.10
C GLY A 342 16.09 -3.43 1.78
N TYR A 343 15.28 -3.60 0.74
CA TYR A 343 15.52 -3.05 -0.60
C TYR A 343 14.54 -1.97 -1.03
N LYS A 344 13.75 -1.43 -0.09
CA LYS A 344 12.67 -0.47 -0.41
C LYS A 344 11.79 -0.97 -1.57
N PRO A 345 11.26 -2.20 -1.49
CA PRO A 345 10.71 -2.88 -2.66
C PRO A 345 9.32 -2.39 -3.04
N LEU A 346 8.68 -1.54 -2.23
CA LEU A 346 7.29 -1.14 -2.46
C LEU A 346 7.20 -0.21 -3.67
N ALA A 347 6.70 -0.74 -4.78
CA ALA A 347 6.36 0.04 -5.95
C ALA A 347 5.02 0.75 -5.71
N VAL A 348 5.06 2.08 -5.79
CA VAL A 348 3.88 2.95 -5.80
C VAL A 348 3.93 3.84 -7.04
N ILE A 349 2.76 4.21 -7.54
CA ILE A 349 2.47 5.14 -8.64
C ILE A 349 1.41 6.12 -8.10
N LEU A 350 1.86 7.19 -7.45
CA LEU A 350 0.98 8.15 -6.79
C LEU A 350 0.33 9.13 -7.74
N LEU A 351 1.00 9.44 -8.86
CA LEU A 351 0.61 10.49 -9.79
C LEU A 351 0.37 9.92 -11.19
N THR A 352 -0.86 10.01 -11.66
CA THR A 352 -1.31 9.57 -12.99
C THR A 352 -2.05 10.73 -13.68
N PRO A 353 -2.29 10.65 -15.00
CA PRO A 353 -3.12 11.64 -15.70
C PRO A 353 -4.51 11.86 -15.07
N TRP A 354 -5.02 10.89 -14.30
CA TRP A 354 -6.36 10.92 -13.71
C TRP A 354 -6.39 11.22 -12.21
N THR A 355 -5.22 11.27 -11.55
CA THR A 355 -5.16 11.53 -10.11
C THR A 355 -5.83 12.86 -9.78
N ARG A 356 -6.68 12.86 -8.76
CA ARG A 356 -7.26 14.07 -8.14
C ARG A 356 -6.55 14.36 -6.81
N PRO A 357 -6.66 15.58 -6.27
CA PRO A 357 -6.07 15.91 -4.98
C PRO A 357 -6.54 14.99 -3.83
N CYS A 358 -7.81 14.58 -3.85
CA CYS A 358 -8.33 13.63 -2.86
C CYS A 358 -7.74 12.22 -2.98
N ASP A 359 -7.48 11.73 -4.20
CA ASP A 359 -6.87 10.42 -4.44
C ASP A 359 -5.42 10.39 -3.90
N LEU A 360 -4.65 11.45 -4.13
CA LEU A 360 -3.30 11.59 -3.58
C LEU A 360 -3.35 11.67 -2.05
N ALA A 361 -4.25 12.48 -1.48
CA ALA A 361 -4.41 12.59 -0.03
C ALA A 361 -4.77 11.25 0.62
N TYR A 362 -5.58 10.43 -0.06
CA TYR A 362 -5.92 9.08 0.38
C TYR A 362 -4.70 8.17 0.42
N ASN A 363 -3.93 8.11 -0.68
CA ASN A 363 -2.70 7.31 -0.76
C ASN A 363 -1.67 7.72 0.31
N LEU A 364 -1.40 9.03 0.46
CA LEU A 364 -0.40 9.53 1.41
C LEU A 364 -0.78 9.22 2.86
N ARG A 365 -2.07 9.28 3.22
CA ARG A 365 -2.53 8.85 4.55
C ARG A 365 -2.25 7.37 4.81
N LEU A 366 -2.45 6.51 3.82
CA LEU A 366 -2.18 5.08 3.97
C LEU A 366 -0.69 4.81 4.11
N ILE A 367 0.13 5.50 3.31
CA ILE A 367 1.58 5.46 3.41
C ILE A 367 2.05 5.91 4.79
N ARG A 368 1.58 7.07 5.29
CA ARG A 368 1.86 7.55 6.66
C ARG A 368 1.44 6.55 7.71
N HIS A 369 0.25 5.99 7.57
CA HIS A 369 -0.29 5.10 8.58
C HIS A 369 0.51 3.81 8.70
N PHE A 370 0.76 3.16 7.55
CA PHE A 370 1.50 1.92 7.52
C PHE A 370 3.00 2.12 7.65
N LYS A 371 3.46 3.37 7.72
CA LYS A 371 4.88 3.76 7.70
C LYS A 371 5.58 3.11 6.51
N LEU A 372 5.18 3.51 5.31
CA LEU A 372 5.66 2.95 4.04
C LEU A 372 6.61 3.87 3.29
N GLU A 373 7.00 5.00 3.88
CA GLU A 373 7.80 6.03 3.24
C GLU A 373 9.20 5.55 2.92
N ASP A 374 9.77 4.73 3.80
CA ASP A 374 11.09 4.16 3.63
C ASP A 374 11.06 2.96 2.68
N GLU A 375 9.95 2.22 2.66
CA GLU A 375 9.72 1.10 1.76
C GLU A 375 9.40 1.56 0.34
N ALA A 376 8.82 2.74 0.16
CA ALA A 376 8.57 3.38 -1.13
C ALA A 376 9.79 4.20 -1.57
N GLY A 377 10.75 3.55 -2.22
CA GLY A 377 12.04 4.17 -2.58
C GLY A 377 11.94 5.50 -3.33
N ASN A 378 10.93 5.69 -4.17
CA ASN A 378 10.71 6.87 -5.00
C ASN A 378 9.40 7.62 -4.67
N LEU A 379 8.97 7.62 -3.41
CA LEU A 379 7.64 8.12 -3.01
C LEU A 379 7.25 9.47 -3.66
N PHE A 380 8.13 10.47 -3.62
CA PHE A 380 7.82 11.83 -4.07
C PHE A 380 8.03 12.09 -5.57
N SER A 381 8.68 11.16 -6.26
CA SER A 381 8.82 11.19 -7.73
C SER A 381 7.89 10.18 -8.42
N SER A 382 7.23 9.32 -7.64
CA SER A 382 6.34 8.25 -8.07
C SER A 382 5.23 8.75 -9.01
N ARG A 383 5.37 8.43 -10.29
CA ARG A 383 4.42 8.81 -11.33
C ARG A 383 4.26 7.72 -12.40
N LEU A 384 3.12 7.73 -13.06
CA LEU A 384 2.85 6.88 -14.20
C LEU A 384 3.65 7.35 -15.41
N ARG A 385 4.32 6.38 -16.04
CA ARG A 385 5.04 6.57 -17.29
C ARG A 385 4.23 5.96 -18.43
N LEU A 386 4.20 6.66 -19.55
CA LEU A 386 3.41 6.27 -20.71
C LEU A 386 4.34 5.94 -21.87
N HIS A 387 4.40 4.69 -22.29
CA HIS A 387 5.11 4.28 -23.51
C HIS A 387 4.11 3.91 -24.61
N PRO A 388 4.44 4.10 -25.90
CA PRO A 388 3.52 3.84 -27.02
C PRO A 388 2.88 2.44 -27.02
N GLU A 389 3.59 1.44 -26.51
CA GLU A 389 3.18 0.03 -26.40
C GLU A 389 2.29 -0.27 -25.19
N LEU A 390 2.04 0.68 -24.30
CA LEU A 390 1.23 0.42 -23.12
C LEU A 390 -0.25 0.71 -23.40
N PRO A 391 -1.19 -0.19 -23.05
CA PRO A 391 -2.62 0.10 -23.17
C PRO A 391 -3.05 1.37 -22.45
N ILE A 392 -2.48 1.67 -21.29
CA ILE A 392 -2.79 2.87 -20.52
C ILE A 392 -2.42 4.17 -21.27
N THR A 393 -1.46 4.10 -22.19
CA THR A 393 -1.13 5.23 -23.08
C THR A 393 -2.25 5.48 -24.09
N SER A 394 -2.86 4.42 -24.64
CA SER A 394 -4.05 4.55 -25.50
C SER A 394 -5.24 5.10 -24.73
N LEU A 395 -5.41 4.72 -23.46
CA LEU A 395 -6.43 5.30 -22.59
C LEU A 395 -6.19 6.81 -22.38
N ALA A 396 -4.95 7.22 -22.08
CA ALA A 396 -4.60 8.63 -21.96
C ALA A 396 -4.79 9.42 -23.27
N ALA A 397 -4.53 8.78 -24.41
CA ALA A 397 -4.76 9.36 -25.73
C ALA A 397 -6.25 9.61 -25.99
N LYS A 398 -7.10 8.60 -25.71
CA LYS A 398 -8.57 8.71 -25.82
C LYS A 398 -9.11 9.86 -24.98
N ASP A 399 -8.58 10.04 -23.78
CA ASP A 399 -9.01 11.09 -22.85
C ASP A 399 -8.37 12.47 -23.17
N GLY A 400 -7.56 12.59 -24.21
CA GLY A 400 -6.93 13.85 -24.61
C GLY A 400 -5.90 14.37 -23.59
N LEU A 401 -5.20 13.46 -22.90
CA LEU A 401 -4.27 13.79 -21.80
C LEU A 401 -2.78 13.73 -22.21
N LEU A 402 -2.47 13.32 -23.44
CA LEU A 402 -1.10 13.34 -23.98
C LEU A 402 -0.70 14.76 -24.46
N GLY A 403 0.60 15.08 -24.42
CA GLY A 403 1.15 16.24 -25.16
C GLY A 403 1.96 17.27 -24.37
N ARG A 404 2.38 16.99 -23.12
CA ARG A 404 3.18 17.93 -22.32
C ARG A 404 4.55 17.36 -21.95
N THR A 405 5.63 18.05 -22.29
CA THR A 405 6.98 17.66 -21.85
C THR A 405 7.02 17.51 -20.32
N PRO A 406 7.50 16.38 -19.79
CA PRO A 406 7.67 16.18 -18.35
C PRO A 406 8.44 17.33 -17.71
N ASP A 407 8.01 17.78 -16.52
CA ASP A 407 8.84 18.61 -15.66
C ASP A 407 10.20 17.91 -15.46
N ARG A 408 11.30 18.66 -15.54
CA ARG A 408 12.66 18.15 -15.35
C ARG A 408 12.81 17.44 -13.99
N ALA A 409 12.14 17.93 -12.94
CA ALA A 409 12.12 17.28 -11.63
C ALA A 409 11.47 15.90 -11.63
N LEU A 410 10.65 15.61 -12.64
CA LEU A 410 9.84 14.42 -12.76
C LEU A 410 10.26 13.51 -13.91
N ALA A 411 11.39 13.80 -14.57
CA ALA A 411 11.95 12.98 -15.63
C ALA A 411 12.64 11.73 -15.05
N MET A 412 11.87 10.83 -14.45
CA MET A 412 12.35 9.62 -13.78
C MET A 412 12.97 8.60 -14.72
N ALA A 413 12.45 8.45 -15.95
CA ALA A 413 12.97 7.49 -16.95
C ALA A 413 14.48 7.66 -17.14
N ARG A 414 14.94 8.90 -17.10
CA ARG A 414 16.34 9.27 -17.24
C ARG A 414 17.22 8.80 -16.07
N ARG A 415 16.68 8.64 -14.85
CA ARG A 415 17.42 8.19 -13.64
C ARG A 415 17.67 6.70 -13.62
N ARG A 416 16.85 5.95 -14.36
CA ARG A 416 16.92 4.49 -14.40
C ARG A 416 17.36 3.97 -15.76
N LEU A 417 17.84 4.82 -16.66
CA LEU A 417 18.23 4.43 -18.02
C LEU A 417 17.08 3.82 -18.85
N GLU A 418 15.84 4.16 -18.53
CA GLU A 418 14.66 3.56 -19.15
C GLU A 418 14.25 4.26 -20.47
N ARG A 419 13.37 3.62 -21.24
CA ARG A 419 12.85 4.14 -22.53
C ARG A 419 12.23 5.53 -22.37
N SER A 420 12.29 6.33 -23.43
CA SER A 420 11.64 7.65 -23.44
C SER A 420 10.12 7.53 -23.21
N GLU A 421 9.60 8.34 -22.30
CA GLU A 421 8.18 8.40 -21.96
C GLU A 421 7.44 9.47 -22.79
N ARG A 422 6.15 9.24 -23.06
CA ARG A 422 5.25 10.25 -23.57
C ARG A 422 4.81 11.18 -22.45
N GLY A 423 4.99 12.47 -22.72
CA GLY A 423 4.50 13.53 -21.88
C GLY A 423 2.97 13.58 -21.76
N TRP A 424 2.45 13.92 -20.58
CA TRP A 424 1.03 13.99 -20.28
C TRP A 424 0.68 15.11 -19.30
N ARG A 425 -0.60 15.49 -19.23
CA ARG A 425 -1.17 16.49 -18.31
C ARG A 425 -2.20 15.86 -17.37
N PHE A 426 -2.43 16.47 -16.21
CA PHE A 426 -3.52 16.04 -15.34
C PHE A 426 -4.87 16.44 -15.91
N LYS A 427 -5.84 15.54 -15.81
CA LYS A 427 -7.26 15.82 -16.08
C LYS A 427 -7.81 16.83 -15.07
N ASP A 428 -7.35 16.78 -13.81
CA ASP A 428 -7.61 17.79 -12.80
C ASP A 428 -6.42 18.79 -12.72
N PRO A 429 -6.56 20.02 -13.24
CA PRO A 429 -5.45 20.96 -13.31
C PRO A 429 -4.92 21.40 -11.93
N ARG A 430 -5.68 21.14 -10.84
CA ARG A 430 -5.23 21.43 -9.47
C ARG A 430 -4.07 20.54 -9.03
N MET A 431 -3.84 19.43 -9.72
CA MET A 431 -2.70 18.56 -9.45
C MET A 431 -1.38 19.06 -10.02
N GLU A 432 -1.39 19.95 -11.01
CA GLU A 432 -0.16 20.45 -11.63
C GLU A 432 0.81 21.10 -10.62
N PRO A 433 0.34 22.00 -9.73
CA PRO A 433 1.19 22.56 -8.68
C PRO A 433 1.60 21.52 -7.64
N VAL A 434 0.70 20.61 -7.24
CA VAL A 434 0.98 19.55 -6.26
C VAL A 434 2.10 18.61 -6.76
N ASN A 435 2.04 18.23 -8.03
CA ASN A 435 3.03 17.40 -8.71
C ASN A 435 4.39 18.12 -8.82
N SER A 436 4.38 19.42 -9.13
CA SER A 436 5.60 20.24 -9.16
C SER A 436 6.29 20.30 -7.79
N LEU A 437 5.51 20.39 -6.71
CA LEU A 437 6.04 20.34 -5.34
C LEU A 437 6.62 18.97 -4.99
N ALA A 438 5.90 17.89 -5.27
CA ALA A 438 6.30 16.53 -4.91
C ALA A 438 7.74 16.22 -5.38
N GLY A 439 8.04 16.46 -6.66
CA GLY A 439 9.38 16.20 -7.22
C GLY A 439 10.53 17.03 -6.65
N ARG A 440 10.25 18.02 -5.79
CA ARG A 440 11.21 18.97 -5.21
C ARG A 440 11.34 18.86 -3.69
N LEU A 441 10.56 17.99 -3.04
CA LEU A 441 10.64 17.77 -1.58
C LEU A 441 11.95 17.07 -1.19
N GLU A 442 12.38 16.06 -1.96
CA GLU A 442 13.66 15.38 -1.76
C GLU A 442 14.83 16.17 -2.34
N ARG A 443 15.98 16.12 -1.67
CA ARG A 443 17.22 16.72 -2.19
C ARG A 443 17.64 16.03 -3.47
N SER A 444 17.91 16.82 -4.50
CA SER A 444 18.46 16.32 -5.75
C SER A 444 19.45 17.33 -6.34
N PRO A 445 20.75 16.99 -6.44
CA PRO A 445 21.73 17.84 -7.12
C PRO A 445 21.34 18.15 -8.57
N SER A 446 20.58 17.28 -9.21
CA SER A 446 20.07 17.47 -10.58
C SER A 446 19.14 18.69 -10.75
N LEU A 447 18.67 19.26 -9.64
CA LEU A 447 17.77 20.40 -9.54
C LEU A 447 18.47 21.69 -9.08
N ALA A 448 19.80 21.72 -9.01
CA ALA A 448 20.53 22.96 -8.75
C ALA A 448 20.15 24.04 -9.79
N GLY A 449 19.84 25.26 -9.33
CA GLY A 449 19.37 26.37 -10.14
C GLY A 449 17.85 26.39 -10.41
N ASP A 450 17.09 25.40 -9.94
CA ASP A 450 15.63 25.44 -9.95
C ASP A 450 15.14 26.29 -8.76
N ARG A 451 14.58 27.47 -9.04
CA ARG A 451 14.16 28.44 -8.02
C ARG A 451 13.13 27.87 -7.04
N LEU A 452 12.12 27.15 -7.54
CA LEU A 452 11.09 26.55 -6.68
C LEU A 452 11.69 25.49 -5.76
N TYR A 453 12.63 24.68 -6.27
CA TYR A 453 13.38 23.72 -5.46
C TYR A 453 14.18 24.44 -4.38
N GLU A 454 14.92 25.49 -4.71
CA GLU A 454 15.71 26.26 -3.74
C GLU A 454 14.84 26.86 -2.62
N ASP A 455 13.68 27.43 -2.97
CA ASP A 455 12.72 27.97 -2.02
C ASP A 455 12.16 26.88 -1.09
N ILE A 456 11.79 25.72 -1.64
CA ILE A 456 11.34 24.55 -0.85
C ILE A 456 12.45 24.09 0.10
N GLN A 457 13.68 23.92 -0.41
CA GLN A 457 14.80 23.42 0.39
C GLN A 457 15.19 24.39 1.52
N LYS A 458 15.06 25.70 1.28
CA LYS A 458 15.22 26.74 2.31
C LYS A 458 14.11 26.65 3.35
N GLY A 459 12.86 26.49 2.92
CA GLY A 459 11.70 26.31 3.80
C GLY A 459 11.77 25.06 4.69
N LEU A 460 12.51 24.02 4.27
CA LEU A 460 12.70 22.75 4.99
C LEU A 460 14.00 22.68 5.81
N ALA A 461 14.83 23.73 5.83
CA ALA A 461 16.18 23.71 6.43
C ALA A 461 16.23 23.32 7.92
N TRP A 462 15.12 23.50 8.64
CA TRP A 462 14.98 23.28 10.09
C TRP A 462 14.48 21.88 10.47
N THR A 463 14.13 21.04 9.49
CA THR A 463 13.57 19.71 9.76
C THR A 463 14.67 18.65 9.76
N GLU A 464 14.53 17.59 10.57
CA GLU A 464 15.36 16.38 10.46
C GLU A 464 15.11 15.59 9.16
N ARG A 465 14.24 16.11 8.27
CA ARG A 465 13.93 15.58 6.92
C ARG A 465 13.56 14.10 6.94
N ASP A 466 12.92 13.65 8.00
CA ASP A 466 12.20 12.39 7.99
C ASP A 466 11.16 12.43 6.85
N LYS A 467 11.15 11.38 6.02
CA LYS A 467 10.19 11.25 4.91
C LYS A 467 8.75 11.32 5.40
N GLY A 468 8.49 10.96 6.65
CA GLY A 468 7.18 11.14 7.27
C GLY A 468 6.71 12.59 7.27
N GLN A 469 7.59 13.53 7.63
CA GLN A 469 7.26 14.97 7.64
C GLN A 469 7.03 15.51 6.23
N LEU A 470 7.87 15.11 5.27
CA LEU A 470 7.70 15.49 3.86
C LEU A 470 6.37 14.96 3.30
N THR A 471 5.98 13.75 3.70
CA THR A 471 4.69 13.15 3.34
C THR A 471 3.52 13.91 3.97
N ASP A 472 3.64 14.38 5.20
CA ASP A 472 2.62 15.21 5.87
C ASP A 472 2.45 16.58 5.18
N ILE A 473 3.55 17.20 4.71
CA ILE A 473 3.51 18.44 3.92
C ILE A 473 2.79 18.21 2.59
N LEU A 474 3.14 17.14 1.86
CA LEU A 474 2.48 16.83 0.59
C LEU A 474 0.99 16.50 0.79
N LEU A 475 0.63 15.84 1.89
CA LEU A 475 -0.76 15.60 2.29
C LEU A 475 -1.51 16.91 2.54
N ALA A 476 -0.89 17.88 3.21
CA ALA A 476 -1.45 19.22 3.38
C ALA A 476 -1.66 19.93 2.03
N SER A 477 -0.69 19.84 1.11
CA SER A 477 -0.81 20.39 -0.25
C SER A 477 -1.99 19.78 -1.01
N ALA A 478 -2.14 18.46 -0.96
CA ALA A 478 -3.25 17.76 -1.60
C ALA A 478 -4.62 18.21 -1.03
N ARG A 479 -4.74 18.39 0.29
CA ARG A 479 -5.97 18.88 0.93
C ARG A 479 -6.29 20.32 0.54
N LEU A 480 -5.30 21.21 0.53
CA LEU A 480 -5.47 22.60 0.13
C LEU A 480 -5.90 22.69 -1.34
N ALA A 481 -5.27 21.91 -2.21
CA ALA A 481 -5.65 21.81 -3.62
C ALA A 481 -7.09 21.27 -3.78
N ASP A 482 -7.51 20.25 -3.01
CA ASP A 482 -8.88 19.73 -3.06
C ASP A 482 -9.94 20.77 -2.64
N SER A 483 -9.61 21.58 -1.64
CA SER A 483 -10.49 22.63 -1.11
C SER A 483 -10.62 23.84 -2.03
N SER A 484 -9.71 23.99 -3.00
CA SER A 484 -9.70 25.10 -3.94
C SER A 484 -10.47 24.75 -5.22
N PRO A 485 -11.31 25.66 -5.75
CA PRO A 485 -11.96 25.48 -7.04
C PRO A 485 -11.01 25.70 -8.23
N LYS A 486 -9.85 26.32 -8.00
CA LYS A 486 -8.84 26.62 -9.03
C LYS A 486 -7.45 26.15 -8.60
N PRO A 487 -6.53 25.89 -9.55
CA PRO A 487 -5.13 25.59 -9.21
C PRO A 487 -4.51 26.72 -8.37
N ILE A 488 -3.80 26.35 -7.30
CA ILE A 488 -3.03 27.28 -6.46
C ILE A 488 -1.58 27.27 -6.96
N PRO A 489 -0.93 28.41 -7.25
CA PRO A 489 0.49 28.44 -7.62
C PRO A 489 1.37 27.65 -6.64
N ALA A 490 2.38 26.94 -7.15
CA ALA A 490 3.15 25.97 -6.38
C ALA A 490 3.82 26.60 -5.14
N GLU A 491 4.38 27.80 -5.30
CA GLU A 491 5.03 28.58 -4.24
C GLU A 491 4.05 28.85 -3.08
N LYS A 492 2.89 29.43 -3.41
CA LYS A 492 1.83 29.74 -2.43
C LYS A 492 1.26 28.47 -1.79
N LEU A 493 1.14 27.40 -2.58
CA LEU A 493 0.67 26.11 -2.09
C LEU A 493 1.66 25.53 -1.07
N PHE A 494 2.96 25.59 -1.34
CA PHE A 494 4.00 25.13 -0.41
C PHE A 494 3.99 25.94 0.89
N GLU A 495 3.98 27.27 0.82
CA GLU A 495 3.91 28.14 2.00
C GLU A 495 2.71 27.81 2.89
N SER A 496 1.53 27.68 2.28
CA SER A 496 0.29 27.36 2.98
C SER A 496 0.33 25.96 3.59
N SER A 497 0.91 24.99 2.88
CA SER A 497 1.07 23.61 3.35
C SER A 497 2.02 23.53 4.54
N LEU A 498 3.14 24.26 4.47
CA LEU A 498 4.13 24.33 5.55
C LEU A 498 3.54 24.99 6.79
N ALA A 499 2.77 26.08 6.63
CA ALA A 499 2.06 26.73 7.73
C ALA A 499 1.01 25.80 8.35
N ALA A 500 0.20 25.12 7.54
CA ALA A 500 -0.80 24.17 8.02
C ALA A 500 -0.17 22.99 8.77
N TRP A 501 0.98 22.48 8.29
CA TRP A 501 1.71 21.42 8.96
C TRP A 501 2.30 21.89 10.31
N ARG A 502 2.89 23.09 10.37
CA ARG A 502 3.44 23.68 11.61
C ARG A 502 2.38 23.95 12.67
N ALA A 503 1.16 24.31 12.26
CA ALA A 503 0.05 24.47 13.19
C ALA A 503 -0.35 23.15 13.88
N GLY A 504 0.10 22.01 13.34
CA GLY A 504 -0.22 20.68 13.83
C GLY A 504 -1.67 20.28 13.50
N PRO A 505 -2.01 18.98 13.62
CA PRO A 505 -3.41 18.58 13.64
C PRO A 505 -4.09 19.21 14.86
N ALA A 506 -5.30 19.75 14.68
CA ALA A 506 -6.11 20.19 15.81
C ALA A 506 -6.17 19.07 16.86
N PRO A 507 -5.89 19.37 18.15
CA PRO A 507 -5.87 18.36 19.18
C PRO A 507 -7.23 17.67 19.26
N LEU A 508 -7.21 16.34 19.27
CA LEU A 508 -8.38 15.54 19.58
C LEU A 508 -8.79 15.82 21.01
N LEU A 509 -9.98 16.39 21.21
CA LEU A 509 -10.59 16.42 22.52
C LEU A 509 -10.77 14.98 23.02
N PRO A 510 -10.49 14.67 24.31
CA PRO A 510 -10.77 13.37 24.88
C PRO A 510 -12.24 13.03 24.64
N GLY A 511 -12.49 11.91 23.95
CA GLY A 511 -13.76 11.63 23.29
C GLY A 511 -14.97 11.74 24.21
N LYS A 512 -15.91 12.62 23.85
CA LYS A 512 -17.29 12.56 24.32
C LYS A 512 -17.97 11.33 23.70
N ARG A 513 -18.89 10.69 24.42
CA ARG A 513 -19.57 9.46 24.00
C ARG A 513 -20.73 9.79 23.06
N LEU A 514 -20.90 9.01 22.00
CA LEU A 514 -21.92 9.27 20.97
C LEU A 514 -23.36 9.27 21.55
N GLY A 515 -23.64 8.39 22.52
CA GLY A 515 -24.96 8.33 23.17
C GLY A 515 -25.30 9.60 23.96
N LEU A 516 -24.31 10.22 24.60
CA LEU A 516 -24.47 11.48 25.35
C LEU A 516 -24.78 12.67 24.43
N GLU A 517 -24.34 12.61 23.18
CA GLU A 517 -24.46 13.72 22.23
C GLU A 517 -25.70 13.62 21.34
N LEU A 518 -26.19 12.41 21.09
CA LEU A 518 -27.45 12.20 20.37
C LEU A 518 -28.69 12.47 21.24
N LEU A 519 -28.60 12.25 22.56
CA LEU A 519 -29.73 12.32 23.49
C LEU A 519 -29.56 13.42 24.55
N GLY A 520 -28.38 14.01 24.69
CA GLY A 520 -28.03 14.86 25.82
C GLY A 520 -27.78 14.05 27.11
N PRO A 521 -27.05 14.59 28.11
CA PRO A 521 -26.66 13.83 29.29
C PRO A 521 -27.83 13.29 30.14
N ALA A 522 -28.89 14.08 30.31
CA ALA A 522 -30.04 13.71 31.13
C ALA A 522 -30.85 12.56 30.51
N GLU A 523 -31.30 12.70 29.27
CA GLU A 523 -32.07 11.67 28.56
C GLU A 523 -31.26 10.37 28.41
N TYR A 524 -29.95 10.50 28.15
CA TYR A 524 -29.05 9.36 28.06
C TYR A 524 -28.94 8.60 29.40
N VAL A 525 -28.79 9.30 30.53
CA VAL A 525 -28.76 8.70 31.87
C VAL A 525 -30.10 8.06 32.21
N GLU A 526 -31.22 8.74 31.95
CA GLU A 526 -32.57 8.21 32.21
C GLU A 526 -32.84 6.92 31.43
N ARG A 527 -32.49 6.88 30.14
CA ARG A 527 -32.60 5.67 29.31
C ARG A 527 -31.73 4.54 29.84
N CYS A 528 -30.50 4.83 30.27
CA CYS A 528 -29.65 3.82 30.90
C CYS A 528 -30.27 3.27 32.19
N LEU A 529 -30.79 4.15 33.05
CA LEU A 529 -31.46 3.76 34.30
C LEU A 529 -32.72 2.94 34.06
N ALA A 530 -33.46 3.21 32.98
CA ALA A 530 -34.62 2.41 32.57
C ALA A 530 -34.25 0.94 32.29
N LEU A 531 -33.05 0.65 31.79
CA LEU A 531 -32.59 -0.74 31.60
C LEU A 531 -32.40 -1.49 32.93
N VAL A 532 -32.06 -0.79 34.00
CA VAL A 532 -31.97 -1.39 35.34
C VAL A 532 -33.36 -1.56 35.92
N HIS A 533 -34.17 -0.50 35.86
CA HIS A 533 -35.50 -0.47 36.44
C HIS A 533 -36.44 -1.52 35.82
N GLN A 534 -36.44 -1.65 34.49
CA GLN A 534 -37.43 -2.46 33.77
C GLN A 534 -37.08 -3.94 33.61
N GLY A 535 -35.97 -4.43 34.15
CA GLY A 535 -35.69 -5.88 34.12
C GLY A 535 -34.49 -6.37 33.30
N PRO A 536 -33.99 -5.68 32.25
CA PRO A 536 -32.92 -6.28 31.45
C PRO A 536 -31.50 -6.24 32.03
N ARG A 537 -31.23 -5.35 32.99
CA ARG A 537 -29.94 -5.27 33.70
C ARG A 537 -30.15 -5.30 35.20
N ALA A 538 -29.31 -6.03 35.94
CA ALA A 538 -29.35 -6.00 37.40
C ALA A 538 -28.62 -4.75 37.94
N ALA A 539 -27.60 -4.29 37.21
CA ALA A 539 -26.85 -3.08 37.51
C ALA A 539 -26.25 -2.45 36.24
N LEU A 540 -25.71 -1.24 36.34
CA LEU A 540 -24.91 -0.58 35.31
C LEU A 540 -23.88 0.39 35.91
N SER A 541 -22.85 0.72 35.12
CA SER A 541 -21.85 1.75 35.41
C SER A 541 -21.75 2.68 34.19
N LEU A 542 -21.92 3.99 34.38
CA LEU A 542 -21.76 5.01 33.34
C LEU A 542 -20.58 5.91 33.71
N GLU A 543 -19.47 5.81 32.99
CA GLU A 543 -18.29 6.64 33.20
C GLU A 543 -18.30 7.87 32.27
N GLY A 544 -17.47 8.88 32.57
CA GLY A 544 -17.29 10.03 31.68
C GLY A 544 -18.48 11.00 31.68
N LEU A 545 -19.30 10.97 32.72
CA LEU A 545 -20.45 11.87 32.87
C LEU A 545 -20.01 13.26 33.40
N PRO A 546 -20.84 14.30 33.22
CA PRO A 546 -20.62 15.62 33.82
C PRO A 546 -20.37 15.58 35.34
N PRO A 547 -19.92 16.69 35.96
CA PRO A 547 -19.68 16.77 37.39
C PRO A 547 -20.89 16.30 38.22
N ALA A 548 -20.62 15.70 39.39
CA ALA A 548 -21.61 15.00 40.18
C ALA A 548 -22.81 15.87 40.61
N ALA A 549 -22.64 17.19 40.69
CA ALA A 549 -23.70 18.14 41.00
C ALA A 549 -24.90 18.03 40.04
N GLU A 550 -24.64 17.81 38.75
CA GLU A 550 -25.68 17.69 37.71
C GLU A 550 -26.36 16.30 37.73
N LEU A 551 -25.66 15.27 38.21
CA LEU A 551 -26.14 13.88 38.20
C LEU A 551 -26.92 13.49 39.45
N LYS A 552 -26.72 14.19 40.58
CA LYS A 552 -27.39 13.90 41.86
C LYS A 552 -28.92 14.02 41.76
N GLY A 553 -29.43 14.88 40.89
CA GLY A 553 -30.86 14.99 40.58
C GLY A 553 -31.39 13.75 39.86
N LEU A 554 -30.67 13.29 38.82
CA LEU A 554 -31.03 12.13 37.98
C LEU A 554 -30.93 10.79 38.73
N ALA A 555 -30.07 10.70 39.74
CA ALA A 555 -29.91 9.48 40.56
C ALA A 555 -31.10 9.20 41.50
N ARG A 556 -32.00 10.18 41.72
CA ARG A 556 -33.12 10.09 42.67
C ARG A 556 -34.47 9.73 42.01
N THR A 557 -34.53 9.57 40.69
CA THR A 557 -35.79 9.66 39.93
C THR A 557 -36.59 8.36 39.75
N GLY A 558 -36.11 7.20 40.23
CA GLY A 558 -36.82 5.93 40.06
C GLY A 558 -37.10 5.19 41.37
N PRO A 559 -38.37 4.89 41.74
CA PRO A 559 -38.66 4.03 42.87
C PRO A 559 -37.99 2.65 42.67
N GLY A 560 -37.24 2.20 43.69
CA GLY A 560 -36.52 0.92 43.65
C GLY A 560 -35.18 0.92 42.89
N LEU A 561 -34.61 2.08 42.53
CA LEU A 561 -33.24 2.18 42.05
C LEU A 561 -32.30 2.69 43.14
N HIS A 562 -31.18 2.01 43.30
CA HIS A 562 -30.07 2.45 44.14
C HIS A 562 -28.95 2.95 43.23
N ALA A 563 -28.55 4.21 43.39
CA ALA A 563 -27.51 4.81 42.58
C ALA A 563 -26.45 5.52 43.43
N LYS A 564 -25.20 5.51 42.96
CA LYS A 564 -24.06 6.21 43.57
C LYS A 564 -23.23 6.88 42.50
N VAL A 565 -22.98 8.16 42.67
CA VAL A 565 -22.03 8.91 41.83
C VAL A 565 -20.67 8.91 42.51
N VAL A 566 -19.62 8.56 41.77
CA VAL A 566 -18.22 8.60 42.22
C VAL A 566 -17.45 9.52 41.30
N GLU A 567 -16.83 10.56 41.88
CA GLU A 567 -15.99 11.50 41.12
C GLU A 567 -14.64 10.87 40.78
N ARG A 568 -14.17 11.09 39.55
CA ARG A 568 -12.88 10.62 39.02
C ARG A 568 -12.21 11.74 38.22
N GLY A 569 -11.67 12.73 38.93
CA GLY A 569 -11.07 13.92 38.31
C GLY A 569 -12.14 14.83 37.68
N PRO A 570 -12.01 15.27 36.41
CA PRO A 570 -12.98 16.15 35.77
C PRO A 570 -14.28 15.46 35.33
N ALA A 571 -14.42 14.15 35.57
CA ALA A 571 -15.57 13.36 35.16
C ALA A 571 -16.13 12.55 36.33
N SER A 572 -17.40 12.17 36.23
CA SER A 572 -18.09 11.33 37.22
C SER A 572 -18.38 9.94 36.66
N THR A 573 -18.51 8.96 37.55
CA THR A 573 -19.07 7.64 37.27
C THR A 573 -20.38 7.45 38.03
N LEU A 574 -21.49 7.15 37.34
CA LEU A 574 -22.77 6.78 37.94
C LEU A 574 -22.89 5.26 37.97
N TYR A 575 -22.94 4.69 39.18
CA TYR A 575 -23.32 3.30 39.41
C TYR A 575 -24.81 3.24 39.73
N ALA A 576 -25.53 2.28 39.16
CA ALA A 576 -26.94 2.05 39.50
C ALA A 576 -27.27 0.55 39.55
N ALA A 577 -28.14 0.14 40.47
CA ALA A 577 -28.63 -1.22 40.62
C ALA A 577 -30.06 -1.25 41.19
N ARG A 578 -30.73 -2.40 41.15
CA ARG A 578 -32.09 -2.58 41.71
C ARG A 578 -32.15 -2.68 43.23
N ASP A 579 -31.04 -3.01 43.85
CA ASP A 579 -30.94 -3.17 45.29
C ASP A 579 -29.56 -2.74 45.79
N ALA A 580 -29.48 -2.32 47.06
CA ALA A 580 -28.24 -1.82 47.66
C ALA A 580 -27.10 -2.86 47.64
N LYS A 581 -27.41 -4.14 47.86
CA LYS A 581 -26.42 -5.23 47.88
C LYS A 581 -25.78 -5.42 46.50
N THR A 582 -26.57 -5.35 45.43
CA THR A 582 -26.09 -5.42 44.05
C THR A 582 -25.25 -4.19 43.70
N LEU A 583 -25.64 -2.99 44.16
CA LEU A 583 -24.86 -1.77 43.96
C LEU A 583 -23.47 -1.84 44.62
N GLU A 584 -23.42 -2.26 45.89
CA GLU A 584 -22.17 -2.44 46.63
C GLU A 584 -21.27 -3.49 45.97
N ARG A 585 -21.87 -4.59 45.52
CA ARG A 585 -21.18 -5.65 44.78
C ARG A 585 -20.58 -5.12 43.48
N LEU A 586 -21.34 -4.35 42.70
CA LEU A 586 -20.86 -3.72 41.46
C LEU A 586 -19.65 -2.81 41.73
N ILE A 587 -19.76 -1.89 42.69
CA ILE A 587 -18.69 -0.96 43.03
C ILE A 587 -17.43 -1.72 43.47
N ARG A 588 -17.59 -2.78 44.27
CA ARG A 588 -16.49 -3.64 44.72
C ARG A 588 -15.80 -4.36 43.55
N LEU A 589 -16.56 -4.89 42.59
CA LEU A 589 -16.03 -5.55 41.41
C LEU A 589 -15.25 -4.58 40.50
N GLU A 590 -15.73 -3.33 40.32
CA GLU A 590 -15.04 -2.34 39.50
C GLU A 590 -13.84 -1.68 40.21
N SER A 591 -13.86 -1.60 41.54
CA SER A 591 -12.81 -0.95 42.35
C SER A 591 -11.72 -1.94 42.86
N GLY A 592 -11.94 -3.24 42.72
CA GLY A 592 -11.08 -4.28 43.30
C GLY A 592 -9.70 -4.49 42.64
N PRO A 593 -8.78 -5.22 43.30
CA PRO A 593 -7.42 -5.45 42.82
C PRO A 593 -7.38 -6.24 41.50
N LYS A 594 -6.55 -5.77 40.55
CA LYS A 594 -6.52 -6.23 39.14
C LYS A 594 -5.66 -7.49 38.91
N ALA A 595 -5.68 -8.48 39.80
CA ALA A 595 -4.95 -9.74 39.58
C ALA A 595 -5.53 -10.54 38.38
N LYS A 596 -4.69 -11.24 37.60
CA LYS A 596 -5.07 -11.82 36.29
C LYS A 596 -6.18 -12.87 36.38
N GLN A 597 -6.15 -13.75 37.40
CA GLN A 597 -7.15 -14.79 37.62
C GLN A 597 -8.46 -14.21 38.21
N ALA A 598 -8.35 -13.31 39.20
CA ALA A 598 -9.48 -12.54 39.72
C ALA A 598 -10.20 -11.74 38.61
N ARG A 599 -9.47 -11.26 37.59
CA ARG A 599 -10.03 -10.49 36.48
C ARG A 599 -11.01 -11.29 35.62
N ALA A 600 -10.79 -12.60 35.42
CA ALA A 600 -11.68 -13.40 34.57
C ALA A 600 -13.03 -13.69 35.27
N SER A 601 -13.00 -14.04 36.55
CA SER A 601 -14.20 -14.20 37.38
C SER A 601 -14.94 -12.86 37.53
N THR A 602 -14.24 -11.77 37.81
CA THR A 602 -14.83 -10.42 37.90
C THR A 602 -15.52 -10.01 36.60
N ILE A 603 -14.90 -10.20 35.43
CA ILE A 603 -15.53 -9.87 34.14
C ILE A 603 -16.77 -10.74 33.89
N SER A 604 -16.70 -12.03 34.23
CA SER A 604 -17.85 -12.93 34.10
C SER A 604 -19.04 -12.46 34.94
N GLU A 605 -18.75 -12.02 36.15
CA GLU A 605 -19.73 -11.52 37.11
C GLU A 605 -20.30 -10.16 36.72
N LEU A 606 -19.45 -9.22 36.30
CA LEU A 606 -19.88 -7.93 35.73
C LEU A 606 -20.77 -8.14 34.50
N GLY A 607 -20.41 -9.09 33.62
CA GLY A 607 -21.24 -9.45 32.47
C GLY A 607 -22.64 -9.92 32.88
N LYS A 608 -22.78 -10.70 33.95
CA LYS A 608 -24.09 -11.09 34.49
C LYS A 608 -24.86 -9.89 35.04
N LEU A 609 -24.21 -9.01 35.80
CA LEU A 609 -24.84 -7.82 36.36
C LEU A 609 -25.35 -6.86 35.26
N TYR A 610 -24.58 -6.71 34.18
CA TYR A 610 -24.93 -5.89 33.02
C TYR A 610 -25.91 -6.57 32.04
N GLY A 611 -26.36 -7.79 32.33
CA GLY A 611 -27.30 -8.53 31.47
C GLY A 611 -26.70 -8.99 30.14
N TYR A 612 -25.38 -9.18 30.07
CA TYR A 612 -24.69 -9.61 28.86
C TYR A 612 -24.84 -11.12 28.65
N PRO A 613 -25.05 -11.60 27.41
CA PRO A 613 -25.11 -13.02 27.13
C PRO A 613 -23.83 -13.74 27.53
N SER A 614 -23.96 -14.89 28.20
CA SER A 614 -22.81 -15.67 28.69
C SER A 614 -21.86 -16.12 27.56
N CYS A 615 -22.36 -16.35 26.35
CA CYS A 615 -21.53 -16.63 25.17
C CYS A 615 -20.66 -15.42 24.76
N CYS A 616 -21.21 -14.21 24.79
CA CYS A 616 -20.51 -12.97 24.48
C CYS A 616 -19.45 -12.65 25.55
N VAL A 617 -19.77 -12.86 26.83
CA VAL A 617 -18.83 -12.70 27.94
C VAL A 617 -17.67 -13.71 27.84
N ARG A 618 -17.95 -14.99 27.51
CA ARG A 618 -16.92 -16.01 27.27
C ARG A 618 -16.04 -15.67 26.07
N ALA A 619 -16.63 -15.20 24.98
CA ALA A 619 -15.89 -14.75 23.80
C ALA A 619 -14.98 -13.57 24.14
N TRP A 620 -15.50 -12.56 24.85
CA TRP A 620 -14.73 -11.42 25.35
C TRP A 620 -13.56 -11.85 26.25
N LEU A 621 -13.77 -12.82 27.14
CA LEU A 621 -12.71 -13.39 28.01
C LEU A 621 -11.64 -14.16 27.25
N LYS A 622 -11.97 -14.76 26.10
CA LYS A 622 -11.00 -15.38 25.19
C LYS A 622 -10.34 -14.37 24.27
N ASN A 623 -10.95 -13.20 24.12
CA ASN A 623 -10.53 -12.19 23.19
C ASN A 623 -9.21 -11.52 23.66
N PRO A 624 -8.14 -11.56 22.86
CA PRO A 624 -6.85 -10.94 23.21
C PRO A 624 -6.92 -9.40 23.29
N TRP A 625 -7.93 -8.78 22.67
CA TRP A 625 -8.06 -7.31 22.54
C TRP A 625 -8.77 -6.63 23.73
N ARG A 626 -9.32 -7.41 24.67
CA ARG A 626 -10.12 -6.89 25.82
C ARG A 626 -9.39 -5.93 26.77
N GLN A 627 -8.06 -5.85 26.71
CA GLN A 627 -7.27 -5.03 27.62
C GLN A 627 -7.13 -3.56 27.20
N GLY A 628 -7.53 -3.22 25.97
CA GLY A 628 -7.38 -1.88 25.40
C GLY A 628 -8.47 -0.87 25.76
N GLY A 629 -9.58 -1.27 26.39
CA GLY A 629 -10.68 -0.32 26.70
C GLY A 629 -11.41 0.22 25.46
N PHE A 630 -11.36 -0.50 24.33
CA PHE A 630 -11.96 -0.08 23.06
C PHE A 630 -13.06 -1.06 22.60
N SER A 631 -14.25 -0.97 23.19
CA SER A 631 -15.38 -1.85 22.87
C SER A 631 -15.92 -1.63 21.45
N GLU A 632 -15.85 -0.41 20.93
CA GLU A 632 -16.36 -0.06 19.60
C GLU A 632 -15.53 -0.69 18.48
N TRP A 633 -14.20 -0.75 18.66
CA TRP A 633 -13.30 -1.34 17.67
C TRP A 633 -13.46 -2.84 17.58
N LEU A 634 -13.50 -3.52 18.72
CA LEU A 634 -13.78 -4.94 18.74
C LEU A 634 -15.14 -5.26 18.11
N ALA A 635 -16.14 -4.38 18.22
CA ALA A 635 -17.43 -4.59 17.59
C ALA A 635 -17.36 -4.41 16.07
N LEU A 636 -16.63 -3.41 15.58
CA LEU A 636 -16.35 -3.23 14.15
C LEU A 636 -15.56 -4.40 13.56
N LEU A 637 -14.56 -4.86 14.29
CA LEU A 637 -13.72 -5.99 13.97
C LEU A 637 -14.48 -7.33 13.99
N THR A 638 -15.32 -7.55 15.00
CA THR A 638 -16.22 -8.73 15.07
C THR A 638 -17.21 -8.73 13.91
N ARG A 639 -17.70 -7.55 13.52
CA ARG A 639 -18.54 -7.41 12.34
C ARG A 639 -17.77 -7.74 11.07
N ALA A 640 -16.60 -7.16 10.86
CA ALA A 640 -15.73 -7.48 9.73
C ALA A 640 -15.43 -8.99 9.66
N ALA A 641 -15.32 -9.66 10.83
CA ALA A 641 -15.06 -11.09 10.96
C ALA A 641 -16.20 -12.03 10.59
N SER A 642 -17.38 -11.49 10.36
CA SER A 642 -18.58 -12.30 10.14
C SER A 642 -19.41 -11.66 9.02
N PRO A 643 -18.95 -11.73 7.74
CA PRO A 643 -19.67 -11.18 6.59
C PRO A 643 -21.13 -11.70 6.52
N GLY A 644 -22.03 -10.88 5.98
CA GLY A 644 -23.45 -11.24 5.82
C GLY A 644 -24.44 -10.35 6.60
N PRO A 645 -25.74 -10.67 6.53
CA PRO A 645 -26.79 -9.88 7.19
C PRO A 645 -26.56 -9.86 8.70
N CYS A 646 -26.54 -8.66 9.27
CA CYS A 646 -26.44 -8.46 10.71
C CYS A 646 -27.76 -7.82 11.17
N PRO A 647 -28.41 -8.34 12.24
CA PRO A 647 -29.56 -7.66 12.81
C PRO A 647 -29.21 -6.19 13.09
N GLY A 648 -30.07 -5.24 12.69
CA GLY A 648 -29.83 -3.81 12.94
C GLY A 648 -29.55 -3.48 14.41
N LEU A 649 -29.98 -4.36 15.31
CA LEU A 649 -29.79 -4.31 16.76
C LEU A 649 -28.34 -4.57 17.22
N HIS A 650 -27.45 -5.03 16.33
CA HIS A 650 -26.04 -5.26 16.59
C HIS A 650 -25.14 -4.10 16.11
N LEU A 651 -25.72 -2.92 15.82
CA LEU A 651 -24.97 -1.74 15.34
C LEU A 651 -23.88 -1.33 16.35
N PRO A 652 -22.58 -1.47 16.01
CA PRO A 652 -21.45 -1.29 16.94
C PRO A 652 -21.35 0.07 17.62
N LEU A 653 -21.93 1.10 17.00
CA LEU A 653 -21.70 2.51 17.34
C LEU A 653 -22.97 3.22 17.81
N LEU A 654 -24.16 2.63 17.64
CA LEU A 654 -25.41 3.30 17.94
C LEU A 654 -25.67 3.50 19.42
N VAL A 655 -25.02 2.70 20.28
CA VAL A 655 -25.05 2.90 21.72
C VAL A 655 -23.83 2.22 22.35
N SER A 656 -22.67 2.86 22.24
CA SER A 656 -21.39 2.43 22.86
C SER A 656 -21.55 1.99 24.32
N ASP A 657 -22.56 2.54 25.01
CA ASP A 657 -22.80 2.32 26.43
C ASP A 657 -23.96 1.37 26.77
N LEU A 658 -24.80 1.05 25.78
CA LEU A 658 -25.67 -0.10 25.89
C LEU A 658 -24.96 -1.35 25.35
N ALA A 659 -23.91 -1.25 24.55
CA ALA A 659 -23.35 -2.40 23.84
C ALA A 659 -22.46 -3.32 24.71
N PHE A 660 -22.75 -4.62 24.68
CA PHE A 660 -21.71 -5.64 24.70
C PHE A 660 -21.36 -6.01 23.26
N ILE A 661 -20.26 -6.72 23.08
CA ILE A 661 -19.82 -7.17 21.75
C ILE A 661 -20.37 -8.58 21.52
N PRO A 662 -21.24 -8.78 20.51
CA PRO A 662 -21.71 -10.10 20.16
C PRO A 662 -20.53 -11.05 19.92
N CYS A 663 -20.63 -12.34 20.28
CA CYS A 663 -19.57 -13.29 19.95
C CYS A 663 -19.48 -13.61 18.44
N SER A 664 -20.50 -13.23 17.67
CA SER A 664 -20.58 -13.30 16.20
C SER A 664 -21.66 -12.35 15.70
N ALA A 665 -21.64 -12.00 14.41
CA ALA A 665 -22.69 -11.14 13.81
C ALA A 665 -24.10 -11.74 13.90
N GLN A 666 -24.22 -13.06 14.05
CA GLN A 666 -25.47 -13.82 14.09
C GLN A 666 -25.81 -14.35 15.49
N CYS A 667 -25.21 -13.81 16.55
CA CYS A 667 -25.43 -14.28 17.91
C CYS A 667 -26.89 -14.06 18.34
N ARG A 668 -27.72 -15.12 18.35
CA ARG A 668 -29.15 -15.03 18.74
C ARG A 668 -29.35 -14.57 20.18
N ALA A 669 -28.46 -14.96 21.09
CA ALA A 669 -28.52 -14.52 22.48
C ALA A 669 -28.24 -13.02 22.62
N ALA A 670 -27.34 -12.49 21.78
CA ALA A 670 -27.09 -11.06 21.70
C ALA A 670 -28.33 -10.32 21.18
N GLU A 671 -28.92 -10.84 20.11
CA GLU A 671 -30.11 -10.25 19.51
C GLU A 671 -31.28 -10.22 20.49
N ALA A 672 -31.53 -11.31 21.22
CA ALA A 672 -32.56 -11.40 22.24
C ALA A 672 -32.34 -10.39 23.38
N ALA A 673 -31.09 -10.25 23.85
CA ALA A 673 -30.73 -9.24 24.86
C ALA A 673 -31.00 -7.82 24.35
N CYS A 674 -30.53 -7.48 23.14
CA CYS A 674 -30.80 -6.19 22.52
C CYS A 674 -32.31 -5.93 22.38
N ARG A 675 -33.10 -6.90 21.89
CA ARG A 675 -34.57 -6.77 21.78
C ARG A 675 -35.21 -6.48 23.14
N SER A 676 -34.77 -7.16 24.19
CA SER A 676 -35.24 -6.90 25.55
C SER A 676 -34.88 -5.48 26.01
N TRP A 677 -33.72 -4.96 25.63
CA TRP A 677 -33.29 -3.60 25.97
C TRP A 677 -34.11 -2.55 25.24
N PHE A 678 -34.33 -2.71 23.94
CA PHE A 678 -35.16 -1.78 23.16
C PHE A 678 -36.62 -1.80 23.62
N LYS A 679 -37.15 -2.96 24.00
CA LYS A 679 -38.48 -3.06 24.62
C LYS A 679 -38.53 -2.24 25.91
N ALA A 680 -37.48 -2.32 26.74
CA ALA A 680 -37.39 -1.56 27.98
C ALA A 680 -37.20 -0.05 27.76
N LEU A 681 -36.63 0.38 26.64
CA LEU A 681 -36.46 1.80 26.33
C LEU A 681 -37.72 2.47 25.76
N GLY A 682 -38.89 1.81 25.83
CA GLY A 682 -40.17 2.44 25.50
C GLY A 682 -40.44 2.62 24.01
N GLY A 683 -39.78 1.85 23.12
CA GLY A 683 -40.19 1.69 21.72
C GLY A 683 -40.00 2.89 20.76
N SER A 684 -39.65 4.10 21.23
CA SER A 684 -39.48 5.26 20.32
C SER A 684 -38.31 5.10 19.33
N LEU A 685 -37.26 4.39 19.73
CA LEU A 685 -36.20 3.88 18.85
C LEU A 685 -36.48 2.41 18.53
N THR A 686 -37.45 2.16 17.64
CA THR A 686 -37.67 0.80 17.14
C THR A 686 -36.45 0.33 16.33
N ALA A 687 -36.23 -0.99 16.30
CA ALA A 687 -35.27 -1.61 15.37
C ALA A 687 -35.43 -1.11 13.92
N LYS A 688 -36.69 -0.82 13.55
CA LYS A 688 -37.09 -0.25 12.26
C LYS A 688 -36.65 1.21 12.11
N ALA A 689 -36.89 2.05 13.11
CA ALA A 689 -36.45 3.46 13.10
C ALA A 689 -34.92 3.60 12.98
N LEU A 690 -34.16 2.65 13.52
CA LEU A 690 -32.71 2.59 13.35
C LEU A 690 -32.27 2.01 12.00
N SER A 691 -33.02 1.06 11.44
CA SER A 691 -32.71 0.49 10.12
C SER A 691 -32.97 1.44 8.97
N ASP A 692 -33.83 2.43 9.19
CA ASP A 692 -34.29 3.37 8.17
C ASP A 692 -33.48 4.67 8.17
N ARG A 693 -32.46 4.81 9.05
CA ARG A 693 -31.56 5.97 9.06
C ARG A 693 -30.22 5.64 8.43
N VAL A 694 -29.66 6.63 7.74
CA VAL A 694 -28.25 6.66 7.37
C VAL A 694 -27.55 7.50 8.40
N PHE A 695 -26.45 6.98 8.88
CA PHE A 695 -25.61 7.67 9.80
C PHE A 695 -24.31 8.07 9.09
N VAL A 696 -23.67 9.14 9.58
CA VAL A 696 -22.37 9.60 9.11
C VAL A 696 -21.52 9.94 10.32
N HIS A 697 -20.31 9.42 10.35
CA HIS A 697 -19.39 9.59 11.46
C HIS A 697 -18.10 10.18 11.01
N SER A 698 -17.63 11.19 11.74
CA SER A 698 -16.24 11.60 11.67
C SER A 698 -15.37 10.51 12.30
N LEU A 699 -14.43 10.02 11.51
CA LEU A 699 -13.27 9.28 12.00
C LEU A 699 -12.27 10.23 12.65
N LEU A 700 -12.44 11.55 12.44
CA LEU A 700 -11.62 12.61 13.00
C LEU A 700 -12.10 13.14 14.36
N ASP A 701 -13.31 12.87 14.80
CA ASP A 701 -13.75 13.22 16.15
C ASP A 701 -14.85 12.26 16.55
N ARG A 702 -14.65 11.53 17.66
CA ARG A 702 -15.60 10.49 18.09
C ARG A 702 -16.96 11.05 18.48
N ALA A 703 -16.98 12.32 18.88
CA ALA A 703 -18.17 13.10 19.15
C ALA A 703 -18.90 13.50 17.85
N ASP A 704 -18.15 13.72 16.78
CA ASP A 704 -18.71 14.31 15.58
C ASP A 704 -19.42 13.26 14.70
N GLY A 705 -20.73 13.11 14.93
CA GLY A 705 -21.60 12.21 14.20
C GLY A 705 -22.97 12.83 13.91
N ALA A 706 -23.61 12.29 12.89
CA ALA A 706 -24.95 12.68 12.48
C ALA A 706 -25.71 11.48 11.95
N SER A 707 -27.04 11.60 11.90
CA SER A 707 -27.89 10.66 11.17
C SER A 707 -29.04 11.38 10.52
N PHE A 708 -29.56 10.82 9.44
CA PHE A 708 -30.65 11.36 8.66
C PHE A 708 -31.50 10.25 8.06
N ILE A 709 -32.69 10.58 7.60
CA ILE A 709 -33.57 9.64 6.90
C ILE A 709 -33.24 9.76 5.40
N PRO A 710 -32.78 8.69 4.74
CA PRO A 710 -32.52 8.72 3.30
C PRO A 710 -33.85 8.86 2.56
N GLY A 711 -33.93 9.81 1.63
CA GLY A 711 -35.06 9.94 0.71
C GLY A 711 -34.95 9.00 -0.49
N SER A 712 -33.77 8.90 -1.09
CA SER A 712 -33.48 7.91 -2.15
C SER A 712 -32.00 7.54 -2.18
N ARG A 713 -31.68 6.35 -2.71
CA ARG A 713 -30.30 5.90 -2.93
C ARG A 713 -30.13 5.34 -4.32
N GLN A 714 -29.07 5.79 -5.00
CA GLN A 714 -28.63 5.25 -6.29
C GLN A 714 -27.13 4.95 -6.18
N GLY A 715 -26.80 3.68 -5.96
CA GLY A 715 -25.43 3.24 -5.71
C GLY A 715 -24.83 3.95 -4.49
N ARG A 716 -23.76 4.73 -4.73
CA ARG A 716 -23.03 5.47 -3.69
C ARG A 716 -23.57 6.87 -3.41
N VAL A 717 -24.67 7.26 -4.05
CA VAL A 717 -25.34 8.56 -3.88
C VAL A 717 -26.59 8.38 -3.04
N ILE A 718 -26.70 9.16 -1.96
CA ILE A 718 -27.82 9.16 -1.01
C ILE A 718 -28.42 10.57 -0.98
N ARG A 719 -29.66 10.73 -1.43
CA ARG A 719 -30.41 11.98 -1.24
C ARG A 719 -31.19 11.92 0.07
N TYR A 720 -31.29 13.05 0.76
CA TYR A 720 -31.97 13.11 2.06
C TYR A 720 -32.57 14.50 2.29
N ASP A 721 -33.56 14.57 3.19
CA ASP A 721 -34.11 15.84 3.65
C ASP A 721 -33.20 16.42 4.75
N PRO A 722 -32.61 17.62 4.57
CA PRO A 722 -31.79 18.24 5.61
C PRO A 722 -32.51 18.43 6.95
N SER A 723 -33.85 18.54 6.96
CA SER A 723 -34.65 18.63 8.20
C SER A 723 -34.64 17.33 9.01
N SER A 724 -34.36 16.19 8.37
CA SER A 724 -34.27 14.88 9.03
C SER A 724 -32.95 14.66 9.78
N VAL A 725 -31.98 15.56 9.62
CA VAL A 725 -30.63 15.43 10.18
C VAL A 725 -30.62 15.70 11.69
N THR A 726 -30.30 14.66 12.46
CA THR A 726 -30.04 14.72 13.90
C THR A 726 -28.55 14.56 14.16
N GLY A 727 -28.01 15.28 15.14
CA GLY A 727 -26.58 15.25 15.51
C GLY A 727 -26.19 16.56 16.19
N THR A 728 -24.94 16.63 16.66
CA THR A 728 -24.43 17.77 17.42
C THR A 728 -24.49 19.08 16.64
N GLU A 729 -24.55 20.21 17.35
CA GLU A 729 -24.37 21.52 16.73
C GLU A 729 -22.91 21.70 16.32
N GLY A 730 -22.64 21.64 15.01
CA GLY A 730 -21.29 21.68 14.45
C GLY A 730 -20.97 20.45 13.59
N GLY A 731 -19.71 20.33 13.18
CA GLY A 731 -19.17 19.12 12.55
C GLY A 731 -19.95 18.57 11.35
N VAL A 732 -20.06 17.25 11.27
CA VAL A 732 -20.76 16.46 10.24
C VAL A 732 -22.23 16.85 10.12
N ALA A 733 -22.94 17.00 11.24
CA ALA A 733 -24.37 17.35 11.22
C ALA A 733 -24.61 18.74 10.62
N ALA A 734 -23.77 19.72 10.94
CA ALA A 734 -23.87 21.07 10.37
C ALA A 734 -23.67 21.07 8.85
N TRP A 735 -22.78 20.23 8.32
CA TRP A 735 -22.61 20.08 6.87
C TRP A 735 -23.78 19.35 6.23
N LEU A 736 -24.27 18.28 6.86
CA LEU A 736 -25.42 17.53 6.35
C LEU A 736 -26.69 18.38 6.31
N ARG A 737 -26.98 19.19 7.34
CA ARG A 737 -28.11 20.14 7.34
C ARG A 737 -28.02 21.19 6.22
N LYS A 738 -26.80 21.50 5.77
CA LYS A 738 -26.58 22.39 4.62
C LYS A 738 -26.72 21.63 3.29
N GLY A 739 -26.56 20.31 3.26
CA GLY A 739 -26.68 19.52 2.04
C GLY A 739 -28.05 18.85 1.86
N ASP A 740 -28.25 18.29 0.69
CA ASP A 740 -29.40 17.47 0.28
C ASP A 740 -28.97 16.11 -0.32
N ARG A 741 -27.67 15.95 -0.56
CA ARG A 741 -27.06 14.79 -1.21
C ARG A 741 -25.74 14.45 -0.55
N LEU A 742 -25.54 13.17 -0.25
CA LEU A 742 -24.30 12.58 0.21
C LEU A 742 -23.77 11.59 -0.82
N GLU A 743 -22.48 11.63 -1.10
CA GLU A 743 -21.83 10.69 -2.02
C GLU A 743 -20.62 10.02 -1.36
N GLN A 744 -20.45 8.73 -1.62
CA GLN A 744 -19.27 7.96 -1.23
C GLN A 744 -18.41 7.68 -2.47
N ASP A 745 -17.13 8.02 -2.44
CA ASP A 745 -16.20 7.71 -3.54
C ASP A 745 -14.80 7.43 -3.01
N CYS A 746 -14.22 6.26 -3.28
CA CYS A 746 -12.82 5.92 -2.96
C CYS A 746 -12.35 6.31 -1.54
N GLY A 747 -13.14 5.96 -0.51
CA GLY A 747 -12.84 6.33 0.88
C GLY A 747 -13.10 7.79 1.23
N GLN A 748 -13.65 8.58 0.32
CA GLN A 748 -14.16 9.93 0.52
C GLN A 748 -15.67 9.90 0.77
N VAL A 749 -16.12 10.72 1.72
CA VAL A 749 -17.54 11.05 1.93
C VAL A 749 -17.74 12.52 1.61
N SER A 750 -18.71 12.84 0.76
CA SER A 750 -18.95 14.20 0.28
C SER A 750 -20.38 14.61 0.51
N VAL A 751 -20.61 15.85 0.93
CA VAL A 751 -21.95 16.45 1.07
C VAL A 751 -22.10 17.54 0.03
N PHE A 752 -23.24 17.54 -0.66
CA PHE A 752 -23.60 18.45 -1.72
C PHE A 752 -24.91 19.18 -1.41
N ARG A 753 -25.07 20.37 -2.00
CA ARG A 753 -26.35 21.05 -2.19
C ARG A 753 -26.54 21.28 -3.69
N GLY A 754 -27.48 20.58 -4.30
CA GLY A 754 -27.52 20.45 -5.77
C GLY A 754 -26.20 19.90 -6.30
N GLU A 755 -25.54 20.62 -7.22
CA GLU A 755 -24.24 20.21 -7.78
C GLU A 755 -23.02 20.77 -7.02
N LYS A 756 -23.23 21.63 -6.02
CA LYS A 756 -22.13 22.23 -5.27
C LYS A 756 -21.71 21.33 -4.12
N ALA A 757 -20.46 20.86 -4.14
CA ALA A 757 -19.85 20.20 -2.99
C ALA A 757 -19.65 21.21 -1.85
N LEU A 758 -20.23 20.91 -0.69
CA LEU A 758 -20.12 21.70 0.53
C LEU A 758 -18.96 21.23 1.42
N ARG A 759 -18.80 19.92 1.55
CA ARG A 759 -17.78 19.29 2.40
C ARG A 759 -17.32 17.96 1.82
N ARG A 760 -16.03 17.66 1.98
CA ARG A 760 -15.42 16.36 1.65
C ARG A 760 -14.61 15.88 2.85
N TRP A 761 -14.71 14.59 3.13
CA TRP A 761 -13.98 13.88 4.18
C TRP A 761 -13.21 12.73 3.53
N VAL A 762 -11.92 12.89 3.29
CA VAL A 762 -11.08 11.87 2.62
C VAL A 762 -10.47 10.94 3.65
N ALA A 763 -11.00 9.73 3.80
CA ALA A 763 -10.68 8.81 4.89
C ALA A 763 -10.85 9.46 6.29
N GLU A 764 -11.80 10.39 6.40
CA GLU A 764 -12.11 11.14 7.63
C GLU A 764 -13.53 10.93 8.10
N ALA A 765 -14.38 10.31 7.29
CA ALA A 765 -15.73 9.98 7.69
C ALA A 765 -16.15 8.63 7.14
N ALA A 766 -17.12 8.02 7.79
CA ALA A 766 -17.75 6.77 7.41
C ALA A 766 -19.27 6.94 7.36
N VAL A 767 -19.90 6.29 6.39
CA VAL A 767 -21.36 6.32 6.20
C VAL A 767 -21.89 4.92 6.47
N TRP A 768 -22.95 4.83 7.25
CA TRP A 768 -23.38 3.58 7.87
C TRP A 768 -24.90 3.50 7.82
N ASP A 769 -25.41 2.40 7.26
CA ASP A 769 -26.83 2.13 7.08
C ASP A 769 -27.05 0.62 6.92
N ARG A 770 -28.30 0.18 6.74
CA ARG A 770 -28.66 -1.23 6.59
C ARG A 770 -27.95 -1.94 5.42
N GLN A 771 -27.66 -1.25 4.32
CA GLN A 771 -26.95 -1.84 3.18
C GLN A 771 -25.45 -1.92 3.45
N ALA A 772 -24.84 -0.86 3.99
CA ALA A 772 -23.44 -0.89 4.44
C ALA A 772 -23.23 -1.93 5.56
N MET A 773 -24.25 -2.20 6.38
CA MET A 773 -24.24 -3.28 7.36
C MET A 773 -24.14 -4.67 6.76
N ALA A 774 -24.50 -4.88 5.50
CA ALA A 774 -24.33 -6.16 4.81
C ALA A 774 -22.98 -6.27 4.09
N ASP A 775 -22.33 -5.14 3.81
CA ASP A 775 -21.09 -5.04 3.05
C ASP A 775 -19.86 -5.30 3.94
N PRO A 776 -19.17 -6.45 3.79
CA PRO A 776 -17.98 -6.75 4.58
C PRO A 776 -16.77 -5.89 4.23
N GLU A 777 -16.66 -5.42 2.98
CA GLU A 777 -15.54 -4.56 2.56
C GLU A 777 -15.60 -3.23 3.29
N PHE A 778 -16.81 -2.66 3.43
CA PHE A 778 -17.05 -1.47 4.23
C PHE A 778 -16.53 -1.60 5.68
N TRP A 779 -16.84 -2.71 6.37
CA TRP A 779 -16.43 -2.88 7.77
C TRP A 779 -14.93 -3.05 7.93
N VAL A 780 -14.30 -3.71 6.98
CA VAL A 780 -12.85 -3.83 6.92
C VAL A 780 -12.21 -2.47 6.65
N GLU A 781 -12.74 -1.68 5.71
CA GLU A 781 -12.25 -0.32 5.43
C GLU A 781 -12.40 0.61 6.63
N LEU A 782 -13.53 0.52 7.34
CA LEU A 782 -13.83 1.30 8.53
C LEU A 782 -12.94 0.91 9.71
N ALA A 783 -12.78 -0.39 9.98
CA ALA A 783 -11.86 -0.86 11.00
C ALA A 783 -10.41 -0.47 10.67
N ALA A 784 -10.02 -0.52 9.40
CA ALA A 784 -8.72 -0.04 8.97
C ALA A 784 -8.60 1.47 9.19
N ALA A 785 -9.63 2.27 8.90
CA ALA A 785 -9.68 3.71 9.12
C ALA A 785 -9.61 4.14 10.59
N ALA A 786 -10.16 3.31 11.44
CA ALA A 786 -10.12 3.45 12.86
C ALA A 786 -8.74 3.16 13.47
N LEU A 787 -8.16 2.02 13.09
CA LEU A 787 -6.80 1.69 13.47
C LEU A 787 -5.82 2.71 12.90
N ARG A 788 -6.10 3.27 11.72
CA ARG A 788 -5.33 4.36 11.08
C ARG A 788 -4.93 5.47 12.04
N ARG A 789 -5.80 5.76 13.01
CA ARG A 789 -5.70 6.92 13.88
C ARG A 789 -5.23 6.64 15.30
N SER A 790 -5.32 5.39 15.74
CA SER A 790 -4.90 4.97 17.08
C SER A 790 -3.37 4.77 17.17
N GLY A 791 -2.60 5.41 16.29
CA GLY A 791 -1.19 5.14 16.08
C GLY A 791 -0.35 5.20 17.35
N PRO A 792 0.83 4.54 17.38
CA PRO A 792 1.61 4.35 18.60
C PRO A 792 2.04 5.65 19.30
N ALA A 793 2.09 6.79 18.58
CA ALA A 793 2.50 8.08 19.11
C ALA A 793 1.43 8.81 19.96
N GLY A 794 0.13 8.53 19.74
CA GLY A 794 -0.97 9.09 20.54
C GLY A 794 -1.23 8.30 21.83
N VAL A 795 -0.51 7.20 22.02
CA VAL A 795 -0.83 6.14 22.97
C VAL A 795 0.30 6.01 23.98
N ARG A 796 0.30 6.88 24.99
CA ARG A 796 1.33 6.88 26.05
C ARG A 796 1.27 5.65 26.98
N GLN A 797 0.20 4.85 26.93
CA GLN A 797 0.06 3.68 27.79
C GLN A 797 0.46 2.37 27.06
N PRO A 798 1.41 1.58 27.60
CA PRO A 798 1.85 0.30 27.01
C PRO A 798 0.73 -0.71 26.71
N ARG A 799 -0.39 -0.65 27.44
CA ARG A 799 -1.56 -1.53 27.25
C ARG A 799 -2.31 -1.26 25.96
N LEU A 800 -2.36 -0.01 25.54
CA LEU A 800 -3.07 0.43 24.34
C LEU A 800 -2.23 0.13 23.07
N LYS A 801 -0.89 0.08 23.18
CA LYS A 801 0.03 -0.35 22.10
C LYS A 801 -0.22 -1.81 21.69
N HIS A 802 -0.41 -2.70 22.65
CA HIS A 802 -0.76 -4.11 22.40
C HIS A 802 -2.14 -4.28 21.77
N ALA A 803 -3.14 -3.49 22.21
CA ALA A 803 -4.47 -3.52 21.62
C ALA A 803 -4.48 -3.03 20.17
N HIS A 804 -3.66 -2.02 19.85
CA HIS A 804 -3.46 -1.55 18.48
C HIS A 804 -2.81 -2.61 17.58
N GLN A 805 -1.71 -3.23 18.01
CA GLN A 805 -1.04 -4.30 17.27
C GLN A 805 -1.93 -5.53 17.03
N ALA A 806 -2.70 -5.92 18.04
CA ALA A 806 -3.59 -7.08 17.94
C ALA A 806 -4.87 -6.76 17.15
N GLY A 807 -5.36 -5.51 17.17
CA GLY A 807 -6.41 -5.04 16.26
C GLY A 807 -5.95 -5.03 14.81
N GLN A 808 -4.68 -4.65 14.56
CA GLN A 808 -4.05 -4.81 13.24
C GLN A 808 -4.09 -6.28 12.84
N GLN A 809 -3.53 -7.21 13.63
CA GLN A 809 -3.54 -8.67 13.35
C GLN A 809 -4.92 -9.25 12.99
N LEU A 810 -6.01 -8.82 13.62
CA LEU A 810 -7.32 -9.31 13.25
C LEU A 810 -7.76 -8.78 11.88
N LEU A 811 -7.58 -7.48 11.61
CA LEU A 811 -7.75 -6.93 10.26
C LEU A 811 -6.91 -7.64 9.19
N LEU A 812 -5.86 -8.37 9.59
CA LEU A 812 -5.00 -9.18 8.73
C LEU A 812 -5.55 -10.59 8.52
N SER A 813 -6.25 -11.15 9.50
CA SER A 813 -6.97 -12.42 9.36
C SER A 813 -8.31 -12.31 8.63
N LEU A 814 -8.88 -11.10 8.59
CA LEU A 814 -10.17 -10.80 7.99
C LEU A 814 -10.02 -10.34 6.56
#